data_AF-A0A6B3LQQ4-F1
#
_entry.id   AF-A0A6B3LQQ4-F1
#
_cell.length_a   1.000
_cell.length_b   1.000
_cell.length_c   1.000
_cell.angle_alpha   90.00
_cell.angle_beta   90.00
_cell.angle_gamma   90.00
#
_symmetry.space_group_name_H-M   'P 1'
#
loop_
_entity.id
_entity.type
_entity.pdbx_description
1 polymer ?
#
loop_
_entity_poly.entity_id
_entity_poly.type
_entity_poly.pdbx_seq_one_letter_code
_entity_poly.pdbx_strand_id
1 'polypeptide(L)'
;MKTSTSYKNKFTPGIGAMRYLAIAFIVLALALLVVSAYSFLAARTVQENYNTMVEDTLRKLELIGNLHNNEDLIYDKIVQHLKTSDKDSLQRLEQEIEAADADVKADMDRLNELLIRKGRKQMLQNYRKSRQTYTAYLQELLHKSRQAPPNSIQSQIALLPAYREHQKYLNRLSDSISASTRTRGYESLKEIDNTVRNYNLLLLAALLVTAIATFLIRRVIQQLKQQHRILDYEIHEGEQLRTALSKSKSIYRSLFQNIALPMWVFDANSLQILEVNRAALLEYGYSHEEFLALTILDLQPEHQRAEILKLIEQQEPPFKSYLNRQHKRNNGSAFYVDLKIHALPALNDMKPYIVVAINIDDQVRALQELERREKQFHEISSSIPGIVYQFQLDEAKQVTFPFVSEGVLRMFGYAPEEVKADSQILFQHVHPDDLKKLWNSILDSYENLTPWELEFRVWQQSSSKYIWLKGSSLPTRKDSGVVIWNGTLIDITNEKEVQEKLVTSEANLRYLLNSSPQSIYLLDENLRIVAFNTKAEEEVRVSFLRTLRTGQSVFTYIDATQEDRTRESHNRALQGETTVYETNTGTYWHEIAFRPVLGPELQVLAVALSIEDITERKRIVESLQQSEKQLSRAQELSNMGSWEYDIIMGTIVWSDNLYKLYNLSKETFTPQVATVKQLVHPEDREMVQAQYKHALQNHETVTIEHRAVTPDGRVRNMVQIGEIFYDDHNQPVRMAGTIQDITARKEAEQEITKTKNLLQSTLANIPELIFSADAEFNTTYVSPHSYDILGYQPEELLGNKDIWHKNIYPDDLPEMQHIMERILQGENIQHEVRVTRRDKELRWLLLRMSPMIERDGELIRIDGSAADITQQKLTEAKREELNAQLITQNRNLQQFAYIVSHNLRAPIANILGLASIYDRNNAENPINQRVIENMAKSARLLDGTIRDLNDLLAFRSHQQGEMLEKVSFETTMQQVTEALDDEIRRAEAAISTDFLAAPEVVTIKSYLHSIMHNLLSNALKYRDNSRKLNVIVKTLVVDDYICLQISDNGLGIDVAKVKDKLFGLYKRFHPNIAGRGLGLHLVKTQAELLGGKVDVESTLGAGTTFRVYFDRSKNLHERFKESNVD
;
A
#
# COMPACT_ATOMS: atom_id res chain seq x y z
N MET A 1 4.71 24.39 -8.48
CA MET A 1 6.03 24.76 -9.02
C MET A 1 6.24 26.28 -8.89
N LYS A 2 6.59 26.76 -7.69
CA LYS A 2 7.05 28.14 -7.40
C LYS A 2 7.45 28.25 -5.92
N THR A 3 8.36 27.40 -5.46
CA THR A 3 8.98 27.48 -4.11
C THR A 3 10.22 26.59 -4.08
N SER A 4 11.27 26.91 -4.84
CA SER A 4 12.58 26.22 -4.72
C SER A 4 13.78 27.17 -4.78
N THR A 5 13.65 28.35 -4.19
CA THR A 5 14.72 29.36 -4.20
C THR A 5 14.99 30.03 -2.85
N SER A 6 14.69 29.38 -1.71
CA SER A 6 14.95 29.97 -0.38
C SER A 6 15.80 29.15 0.61
N TYR A 7 16.38 28.02 0.20
CA TYR A 7 17.21 27.19 1.08
C TYR A 7 18.64 27.00 0.56
N LYS A 8 19.30 28.09 0.15
CA LYS A 8 20.73 28.05 -0.23
C LYS A 8 21.64 29.03 0.50
N ASN A 9 21.20 29.64 1.59
CA ASN A 9 22.05 30.54 2.38
C ASN A 9 21.70 30.48 3.86
N LYS A 10 22.21 29.46 4.56
CA LYS A 10 22.47 29.49 6.02
C LYS A 10 23.03 28.13 6.40
N PHE A 11 24.35 28.07 6.47
CA PHE A 11 25.20 27.24 7.36
C PHE A 11 26.56 27.15 6.69
N THR A 12 27.37 28.19 6.88
CA THR A 12 28.83 28.12 6.73
C THR A 12 29.43 27.95 8.13
N PRO A 13 29.53 26.72 8.68
CA PRO A 13 30.29 26.49 9.90
C PRO A 13 31.78 26.60 9.54
N GLY A 14 32.33 27.81 9.63
CA GLY A 14 33.74 28.03 9.32
C GLY A 14 34.30 29.40 9.64
N ILE A 15 33.44 30.41 9.82
CA ILE A 15 33.91 31.80 10.01
C ILE A 15 34.36 32.04 11.47
N GLY A 16 33.73 31.40 12.46
CA GLY A 16 34.08 31.55 13.87
C GLY A 16 35.49 31.01 14.17
N ALA A 17 35.76 29.75 13.77
CA ALA A 17 37.06 29.11 13.99
C ALA A 17 38.20 29.81 13.23
N MET A 18 37.95 30.27 11.99
CA MET A 18 38.92 31.05 11.20
C MET A 18 39.27 32.39 11.86
N ARG A 19 38.31 33.06 12.51
CA ARG A 19 38.56 34.31 13.24
C ARG A 19 39.46 34.10 14.45
N TYR A 20 39.24 33.05 15.24
CA TYR A 20 40.12 32.74 16.38
C TYR A 20 41.54 32.35 15.93
N LEU A 21 41.66 31.63 14.82
CA LEU A 21 42.94 31.30 14.17
C LEU A 21 43.69 32.54 13.69
N ALA A 22 42.99 33.47 13.03
CA ALA A 22 43.57 34.72 12.57
C ALA A 22 44.05 35.59 13.74
N ILE A 23 43.29 35.67 14.83
CA ILE A 23 43.67 36.41 16.05
C ILE A 23 44.92 35.80 16.68
N ALA A 24 45.00 34.47 16.78
CA ALA A 24 46.18 33.79 17.32
C ALA A 24 47.45 34.04 16.47
N PHE A 25 47.33 34.02 15.14
CA PHE A 25 48.43 34.36 14.24
C PHE A 25 48.87 35.82 14.36
N ILE A 26 47.93 36.75 14.52
CA ILE A 26 48.24 38.17 14.70
C ILE A 26 49.00 38.40 16.02
N VAL A 27 48.56 37.77 17.12
CA VAL A 27 49.23 37.88 18.43
C VAL A 27 50.66 37.32 18.36
N LEU A 28 50.86 36.19 17.69
CA LEU A 28 52.17 35.58 17.50
C LEU A 28 53.09 36.46 16.64
N ALA A 29 52.57 37.01 15.55
CA ALA A 29 53.32 37.93 14.68
C ALA A 29 53.74 39.19 15.43
N LEU A 30 52.85 39.74 16.28
CA LEU A 30 53.15 40.92 17.10
C LEU A 30 54.27 40.64 18.10
N ALA A 31 54.25 39.46 18.75
CA ALA A 31 55.28 39.06 19.70
C ALA A 31 56.66 38.93 19.03
N LEU A 32 56.74 38.32 17.85
CA LEU A 32 57.97 38.20 17.06
C LEU A 32 58.51 39.59 16.64
N LEU A 33 57.63 40.51 16.26
CA LEU A 33 57.98 41.87 15.90
C LEU A 33 58.59 42.64 17.09
N VAL A 34 58.01 42.51 18.28
CA VAL A 34 58.52 43.14 19.51
C VAL A 34 59.90 42.60 19.88
N VAL A 35 60.10 41.28 19.84
CA VAL A 35 61.40 40.65 20.11
C VAL A 35 62.47 41.10 19.12
N SER A 36 62.11 41.21 17.84
CA SER A 36 63.02 41.65 16.78
C SER A 36 63.40 43.13 16.92
N ALA A 37 62.42 43.99 17.24
CA ALA A 37 62.64 45.41 17.47
C ALA A 37 63.56 45.68 18.67
N TYR A 38 63.33 44.99 19.80
CA TYR A 38 64.17 45.11 20.99
C TYR A 38 65.64 44.74 20.69
N SER A 39 65.84 43.65 19.95
CA SER A 39 67.17 43.13 19.64
C SER A 39 67.93 44.03 18.67
N PHE A 40 67.24 44.63 17.70
CA PHE A 40 67.80 45.62 16.79
C PHE A 40 68.25 46.88 17.54
N LEU A 41 67.42 47.38 18.46
CA LEU A 41 67.75 48.54 19.29
C LEU A 41 68.99 48.27 20.17
N ALA A 42 69.03 47.12 20.84
CA ALA A 42 70.17 46.74 21.69
C ALA A 42 71.48 46.62 20.89
N ALA A 43 71.45 45.96 19.72
CA ALA A 43 72.63 45.83 18.86
C ALA A 43 73.15 47.20 18.36
N ARG A 44 72.23 48.09 17.99
CA ARG A 44 72.57 49.45 17.53
C ARG A 44 73.28 50.25 18.62
N THR A 45 72.80 50.21 19.86
CA THR A 45 73.41 50.94 20.99
C THR A 45 74.84 50.47 21.25
N VAL A 46 75.11 49.16 21.20
CA VAL A 46 76.46 48.62 21.40
C VAL A 46 77.41 49.05 20.26
N GLN A 47 76.91 49.06 19.02
CA GLN A 47 77.69 49.48 17.84
C GLN A 47 78.05 50.98 17.86
N GLU A 48 77.10 51.84 18.23
CA GLU A 48 77.36 53.29 18.36
C GLU A 48 78.42 53.57 19.43
N ASN A 49 78.34 52.91 20.60
CA ASN A 49 79.33 53.05 21.67
C ASN A 49 80.74 52.59 21.27
N TYR A 50 80.85 51.49 20.52
CA TYR A 50 82.12 50.98 20.02
C TYR A 50 82.79 51.95 19.03
N ASN A 51 82.00 52.49 18.09
CA ASN A 51 82.51 53.43 17.09
C ASN A 51 83.09 54.71 17.74
N THR A 52 82.36 55.30 18.69
CA THR A 52 82.84 56.49 19.41
C THR A 52 84.14 56.23 20.19
N MET A 53 84.26 55.05 20.81
CA MET A 53 85.48 54.66 21.54
C MET A 53 86.72 54.56 20.62
N VAL A 54 86.55 53.97 19.43
CA VAL A 54 87.65 53.80 18.47
C VAL A 54 88.13 55.16 17.96
N GLU A 55 87.20 56.04 17.61
CA GLU A 55 87.51 57.38 17.10
C GLU A 55 88.28 58.23 18.13
N ASP A 56 87.84 58.23 19.39
CA ASP A 56 88.50 58.92 20.49
C ASP A 56 89.92 58.39 20.78
N THR A 57 90.15 57.08 20.57
CA THR A 57 91.50 56.51 20.72
C THR A 57 92.43 56.98 19.60
N LEU A 58 91.96 56.95 18.34
CA LEU A 58 92.78 57.31 17.18
C LEU A 58 93.31 58.75 17.29
N ARG A 59 92.45 59.70 17.68
CA ARG A 59 92.86 61.10 17.90
C ARG A 59 93.96 61.25 18.96
N LYS A 60 93.91 60.43 20.03
CA LYS A 60 94.94 60.47 21.10
C LYS A 60 96.28 59.92 20.63
N LEU A 61 96.26 58.84 19.84
CA LEU A 61 97.48 58.26 19.28
C LEU A 61 98.11 59.16 18.22
N GLU A 62 97.31 59.84 17.41
CA GLU A 62 97.76 60.83 16.44
C GLU A 62 98.54 61.97 17.12
N LEU A 63 97.99 62.56 18.19
CA LEU A 63 98.68 63.59 18.97
C LEU A 63 99.99 63.08 19.60
N ILE A 64 100.02 61.84 20.10
CA ILE A 64 101.26 61.24 20.63
C ILE A 64 102.29 61.01 19.52
N GLY A 65 101.85 60.66 18.31
CA GLY A 65 102.69 60.56 17.13
C GLY A 65 103.33 61.90 16.78
N ASN A 66 102.55 62.98 16.78
CA ASN A 66 103.06 64.34 16.57
C ASN A 66 104.09 64.74 17.63
N LEU A 67 103.84 64.41 18.90
CA LEU A 67 104.79 64.66 19.98
C LEU A 67 106.14 63.94 19.74
N HIS A 68 106.13 62.67 19.30
CA HIS A 68 107.38 61.98 18.96
C HIS A 68 108.10 62.65 17.80
N ASN A 69 107.39 62.94 16.72
CA ASN A 69 107.96 63.53 15.51
C ASN A 69 108.61 64.89 15.79
N ASN A 70 107.95 65.74 16.57
CA ASN A 70 108.47 67.06 16.90
C ASN A 70 109.65 66.99 17.90
N GLU A 71 109.64 66.04 18.84
CA GLU A 71 110.79 65.80 19.73
C GLU A 71 112.02 65.27 18.96
N ASP A 72 111.82 64.35 18.01
CA ASP A 72 112.87 63.87 17.10
C ASP A 72 113.42 65.06 16.27
N LEU A 73 112.53 65.90 15.74
CA LEU A 73 112.91 67.09 14.98
C LEU A 73 113.75 68.06 15.81
N ILE A 74 113.33 68.38 17.05
CA ILE A 74 114.08 69.25 17.96
C ILE A 74 115.48 68.66 18.22
N TYR A 75 115.56 67.36 18.51
CA TYR A 75 116.83 66.68 18.72
C TYR A 75 117.76 66.83 17.50
N ASP A 76 117.26 66.52 16.30
CA ASP A 76 118.05 66.60 15.06
C ASP A 76 118.53 68.02 14.77
N LYS A 77 117.67 69.02 14.98
CA LYS A 77 118.01 70.43 14.76
C LYS A 77 119.05 70.94 15.76
N ILE A 78 118.99 70.49 17.01
CA ILE A 78 120.02 70.80 18.03
C ILE A 78 121.35 70.15 17.67
N VAL A 79 121.35 68.90 17.19
CA VAL A 79 122.57 68.25 16.71
C VAL A 79 123.18 69.00 15.52
N GLN A 80 122.35 69.53 14.61
CA GLN A 80 122.81 70.39 13.51
C GLN A 80 123.37 71.72 14.01
N HIS A 81 122.69 72.36 14.98
CA HIS A 81 123.13 73.61 15.61
C HIS A 81 124.52 73.45 16.25
N LEU A 82 124.75 72.35 16.96
CA LEU A 82 126.03 72.03 17.58
C LEU A 82 127.17 71.76 16.60
N LYS A 83 126.88 71.53 15.31
CA LYS A 83 127.88 71.22 14.28
C LYS A 83 128.26 72.43 13.43
N THR A 84 127.38 73.43 13.33
CA THR A 84 127.60 74.59 12.47
C THR A 84 128.21 75.74 13.25
N SER A 85 129.06 76.54 12.58
CA SER A 85 129.59 77.81 13.11
C SER A 85 129.04 79.02 12.34
N ASP A 86 128.17 78.77 11.36
CA ASP A 86 127.58 79.80 10.50
C ASP A 86 126.42 80.50 11.24
N LYS A 87 126.53 81.82 11.40
CA LYS A 87 125.57 82.60 12.21
C LYS A 87 124.15 82.58 11.64
N ASP A 88 124.00 82.65 10.32
CA ASP A 88 122.67 82.66 9.68
C ASP A 88 121.98 81.29 9.83
N SER A 89 122.74 80.20 9.69
CA SER A 89 122.25 78.83 9.92
C SER A 89 121.89 78.60 11.39
N LEU A 90 122.68 79.10 12.34
CA LEU A 90 122.37 79.01 13.77
C LEU A 90 121.05 79.70 14.10
N GLN A 91 120.83 80.91 13.57
CA GLN A 91 119.60 81.66 13.84
C GLN A 91 118.36 80.99 13.22
N ARG A 92 118.47 80.41 12.01
CA ARG A 92 117.37 79.64 11.40
C ARG A 92 117.04 78.38 12.19
N LEU A 93 118.07 77.62 12.59
CA LEU A 93 117.87 76.40 13.39
C LEU A 93 117.21 76.71 14.73
N GLU A 94 117.57 77.83 15.38
CA GLU A 94 116.92 78.28 16.62
C GLU A 94 115.43 78.60 16.41
N GLN A 95 115.07 79.28 15.32
CA GLN A 95 113.66 79.54 15.00
C GLN A 95 112.88 78.25 14.72
N GLU A 96 113.47 77.27 14.03
CA GLU A 96 112.83 75.98 13.77
C GLU A 96 112.67 75.15 15.06
N ILE A 97 113.65 75.20 15.96
CA ILE A 97 113.56 74.56 17.29
C ILE A 97 112.45 75.21 18.12
N GLU A 98 112.38 76.54 18.16
CA GLU A 98 111.33 77.26 18.90
C GLU A 98 109.93 76.96 18.34
N ALA A 99 109.78 76.87 17.02
CA ALA A 99 108.53 76.50 16.38
C ALA A 99 108.10 75.06 16.76
N ALA A 100 109.01 74.10 16.65
CA ALA A 100 108.73 72.72 17.02
C ALA A 100 108.43 72.57 18.54
N ASP A 101 109.10 73.35 19.40
CA ASP A 101 108.84 73.37 20.85
C ASP A 101 107.42 73.90 21.16
N ALA A 102 106.99 74.93 20.44
CA ALA A 102 105.64 75.48 20.54
C ALA A 102 104.57 74.45 20.14
N ASP A 103 104.80 73.70 19.05
CA ASP A 103 103.89 72.65 18.59
C ASP A 103 103.80 71.50 19.60
N VAL A 104 104.93 71.07 20.16
CA VAL A 104 104.95 70.06 21.24
C VAL A 104 104.14 70.53 22.44
N LYS A 105 104.24 71.81 22.82
CA LYS A 105 103.46 72.36 23.93
C LYS A 105 101.96 72.38 23.62
N ALA A 106 101.58 72.78 22.41
CA ALA A 106 100.19 72.80 21.98
C ALA A 106 99.56 71.39 21.94
N ASP A 107 100.28 70.41 21.39
CA ASP A 107 99.79 69.03 21.32
C ASP A 107 99.75 68.35 22.69
N MET A 108 100.66 68.70 23.62
CA MET A 108 100.55 68.26 25.01
C MET A 108 99.27 68.80 25.69
N ASP A 109 98.92 70.07 25.47
CA ASP A 109 97.73 70.65 26.08
C ASP A 109 96.43 70.04 25.50
N ARG A 110 96.38 69.84 24.17
CA ARG A 110 95.28 69.10 23.51
C ARG A 110 95.16 67.67 24.02
N LEU A 111 96.28 66.97 24.18
CA LEU A 111 96.29 65.63 24.72
C LEU A 111 95.81 65.60 26.18
N ASN A 112 96.13 66.62 26.99
CA ASN A 112 95.66 66.73 28.37
C ASN A 112 94.14 66.90 28.48
N GLU A 113 93.50 67.59 27.52
CA GLU A 113 92.04 67.71 27.45
C GLU A 113 91.38 66.37 27.13
N LEU A 114 91.93 65.62 26.16
CA LEU A 114 91.39 64.33 25.72
C LEU A 114 91.62 63.19 26.73
N LEU A 115 92.64 63.29 27.58
CA LEU A 115 92.97 62.26 28.57
C LEU A 115 92.05 62.31 29.79
N ILE A 116 90.97 61.52 29.83
CA ILE A 116 90.03 61.52 30.97
C ILE A 116 90.61 60.85 32.23
N ARG A 117 91.39 59.77 32.09
CA ARG A 117 91.85 58.96 33.24
C ARG A 117 92.98 59.67 34.01
N LYS A 118 92.79 59.82 35.33
CA LYS A 118 93.75 60.45 36.26
C LYS A 118 95.18 59.90 36.11
N GLY A 119 95.34 58.58 35.98
CA GLY A 119 96.67 57.96 35.79
C GLY A 119 97.38 58.35 34.49
N ARG A 120 96.65 58.62 33.40
CA ARG A 120 97.25 59.08 32.13
C ARG A 120 97.56 60.56 32.13
N LYS A 121 96.70 61.38 32.73
CA LYS A 121 97.04 62.78 33.02
C LYS A 121 98.32 62.86 33.85
N GLN A 122 98.47 61.96 34.83
CA GLN A 122 99.70 61.87 35.61
C GLN A 122 100.92 61.46 34.76
N MET A 123 100.78 60.49 33.85
CA MET A 123 101.85 60.11 32.91
C MET A 123 102.24 61.27 31.99
N LEU A 124 101.27 62.00 31.44
CA LEU A 124 101.50 63.20 30.64
C LEU A 124 102.16 64.32 31.45
N GLN A 125 101.78 64.49 32.72
CA GLN A 125 102.46 65.44 33.62
C GLN A 125 103.90 65.02 33.93
N ASN A 126 104.17 63.72 34.10
CA ASN A 126 105.52 63.22 34.29
C ASN A 126 106.37 63.44 33.04
N TYR A 127 105.80 63.22 31.85
CA TYR A 127 106.42 63.60 30.58
C TYR A 127 106.69 65.10 30.56
N ARG A 128 105.69 65.96 30.83
CA ARG A 128 105.85 67.43 30.88
C ARG A 128 106.98 67.88 31.82
N LYS A 129 107.09 67.28 33.00
CA LYS A 129 108.15 67.58 33.97
C LYS A 129 109.51 67.11 33.49
N SER A 130 109.60 65.90 32.94
CA SER A 130 110.81 65.37 32.31
C SER A 130 111.25 66.25 31.15
N ARG A 131 110.29 66.76 30.38
CA ARG A 131 110.52 67.66 29.25
C ARG A 131 111.08 68.99 29.69
N GLN A 132 110.52 69.59 30.73
CA GLN A 132 111.07 70.84 31.28
C GLN A 132 112.54 70.70 31.66
N THR A 133 112.91 69.58 32.30
CA THR A 133 114.32 69.27 32.59
C THR A 133 115.14 69.10 31.31
N TYR A 134 114.60 68.39 30.32
CA TYR A 134 115.26 68.19 29.03
C TYR A 134 115.44 69.51 28.27
N THR A 135 114.40 70.33 28.11
CA THR A 135 114.44 71.65 27.49
C THR A 135 115.40 72.59 28.20
N ALA A 136 115.45 72.60 29.54
CA ALA A 136 116.43 73.39 30.28
C ALA A 136 117.87 72.96 29.96
N TYR A 137 118.11 71.65 29.89
CA TYR A 137 119.39 71.09 29.46
C TYR A 137 119.72 71.47 28.00
N LEU A 138 118.74 71.43 27.09
CA LEU A 138 118.89 71.86 25.71
C LEU A 138 119.23 73.35 25.59
N GLN A 139 118.57 74.22 26.37
CA GLN A 139 118.84 75.65 26.40
C GLN A 139 120.24 75.95 26.96
N GLU A 140 120.67 75.25 28.01
CA GLU A 140 122.03 75.35 28.53
C GLU A 140 123.05 74.93 27.46
N LEU A 141 122.78 73.87 26.70
CA LEU A 141 123.61 73.43 25.59
C LEU A 141 123.68 74.46 24.45
N LEU A 142 122.55 75.03 24.04
CA LEU A 142 122.49 76.08 23.02
C LEU A 142 123.21 77.36 23.50
N HIS A 143 123.10 77.70 24.79
CA HIS A 143 123.82 78.85 25.34
C HIS A 143 125.34 78.63 25.36
N LYS A 144 125.79 77.43 25.78
CA LYS A 144 127.20 77.05 25.72
C LYS A 144 127.73 77.02 24.29
N SER A 145 126.93 76.55 23.33
CA SER A 145 127.32 76.51 21.91
C SER A 145 127.52 77.87 21.27
N ARG A 146 126.88 78.92 21.80
CA ARG A 146 127.14 80.30 21.38
C ARG A 146 128.48 80.85 21.87
N GLN A 147 129.04 80.32 22.97
CA GLN A 147 130.20 80.89 23.67
C GLN A 147 131.51 80.15 23.42
N ALA A 148 131.47 78.92 22.90
CA ALA A 148 132.66 78.09 22.67
C ALA A 148 132.64 77.40 21.29
N PRO A 149 133.80 77.19 20.65
CA PRO A 149 133.88 76.59 19.33
C PRO A 149 133.35 75.14 19.32
N PRO A 150 132.69 74.68 18.23
CA PRO A 150 131.90 73.45 18.18
C PRO A 150 132.63 72.20 18.69
N ASN A 151 133.90 72.05 18.31
CA ASN A 151 134.71 70.88 18.61
C ASN A 151 135.00 70.68 20.12
N SER A 152 134.88 71.74 20.93
CA SER A 152 135.08 71.65 22.39
C SER A 152 133.85 71.14 23.15
N ILE A 153 132.66 71.34 22.59
CA ILE A 153 131.40 70.98 23.24
C ILE A 153 131.01 69.56 22.80
N GLN A 154 131.26 69.20 21.54
CA GLN A 154 130.96 67.88 20.98
C GLN A 154 131.59 66.71 21.76
N SER A 155 132.72 66.94 22.42
CA SER A 155 133.46 65.93 23.18
C SER A 155 132.97 65.75 24.63
N GLN A 156 132.00 66.55 25.11
CA GLN A 156 131.44 66.47 26.48
C GLN A 156 129.91 66.35 26.55
N ILE A 157 129.21 66.06 25.46
CA ILE A 157 127.73 66.11 25.42
C ILE A 157 127.08 64.74 25.65
N ALA A 158 126.20 64.64 26.64
CA ALA A 158 125.31 63.49 26.90
C ALA A 158 123.89 63.69 26.33
N LEU A 159 123.76 64.21 25.10
CA LEU A 159 122.47 64.57 24.50
C LEU A 159 121.58 63.35 24.18
N LEU A 160 122.11 62.34 23.50
CA LEU A 160 121.35 61.15 23.12
C LEU A 160 120.83 60.36 24.35
N PRO A 161 121.62 60.15 25.43
CA PRO A 161 121.11 59.59 26.68
C PRO A 161 119.96 60.40 27.29
N ALA A 162 120.08 61.74 27.35
CA ALA A 162 119.04 62.61 27.90
C ALA A 162 117.76 62.58 27.06
N TYR A 163 117.89 62.59 25.74
CA TYR A 163 116.78 62.45 24.79
C TYR A 163 116.04 61.13 24.99
N ARG A 164 116.77 60.01 25.02
CA ARG A 164 116.19 58.68 25.23
C ARG A 164 115.49 58.57 26.59
N GLU A 165 116.05 59.17 27.63
CA GLU A 165 115.46 59.12 28.96
C GLU A 165 114.14 59.89 29.03
N HIS A 166 114.06 61.04 28.37
CA HIS A 166 112.82 61.79 28.26
C HIS A 166 111.76 61.04 27.42
N GLN A 167 112.16 60.46 26.28
CA GLN A 167 111.27 59.70 25.40
C GLN A 167 110.64 58.45 26.04
N LYS A 168 111.25 57.86 27.07
CA LYS A 168 110.64 56.74 27.82
C LYS A 168 109.28 57.12 28.42
N TYR A 169 109.08 58.37 28.83
CA TYR A 169 107.82 58.82 29.41
C TYR A 169 106.70 58.90 28.37
N LEU A 170 107.02 59.34 27.15
CA LEU A 170 106.07 59.43 26.04
C LEU A 170 105.68 58.03 25.53
N ASN A 171 106.65 57.13 25.39
CA ASN A 171 106.40 55.73 25.03
C ASN A 171 105.47 55.02 26.03
N ARG A 172 105.72 55.17 27.34
CA ARG A 172 104.84 54.60 28.38
C ARG A 172 103.40 55.13 28.30
N LEU A 173 103.22 56.41 27.95
CA LEU A 173 101.90 56.98 27.75
C LEU A 173 101.20 56.38 26.51
N SER A 174 101.94 56.22 25.41
CA SER A 174 101.46 55.57 24.19
C SER A 174 100.99 54.13 24.43
N ASP A 175 101.81 53.33 25.12
CA ASP A 175 101.49 51.94 25.47
C ASP A 175 100.25 51.84 26.36
N SER A 176 100.13 52.74 27.36
CA SER A 176 98.97 52.80 28.26
C SER A 176 97.67 53.08 27.51
N ILE A 177 97.68 53.95 26.50
CA ILE A 177 96.50 54.25 25.69
C ILE A 177 96.13 53.04 24.83
N SER A 178 97.12 52.49 24.11
CA SER A 178 96.95 51.33 23.22
C SER A 178 96.43 50.08 23.95
N ALA A 179 96.96 49.78 25.14
CA ALA A 179 96.56 48.61 25.93
C ALA A 179 95.09 48.68 26.39
N SER A 180 94.58 49.87 26.72
CA SER A 180 93.18 49.99 27.15
C SER A 180 92.18 49.84 26.02
N THR A 181 92.55 50.25 24.80
CA THR A 181 91.67 50.14 23.65
C THR A 181 91.52 48.68 23.25
N ARG A 182 92.58 47.88 23.35
CA ARG A 182 92.48 46.42 23.20
C ARG A 182 91.56 45.80 24.26
N THR A 183 91.70 46.21 25.52
CA THR A 183 90.90 45.64 26.62
C THR A 183 89.41 45.97 26.46
N ARG A 184 89.07 47.24 26.22
CA ARG A 184 87.67 47.64 26.01
C ARG A 184 87.08 47.12 24.70
N GLY A 185 87.88 47.01 23.64
CA GLY A 185 87.43 46.36 22.40
C GLY A 185 87.03 44.90 22.64
N TYR A 186 87.73 44.19 23.52
CA TYR A 186 87.36 42.84 23.92
C TYR A 186 86.07 42.79 24.76
N GLU A 187 85.87 43.75 25.66
CA GLU A 187 84.63 43.88 26.44
C GLU A 187 83.42 44.19 25.54
N SER A 188 83.55 45.11 24.57
CA SER A 188 82.48 45.41 23.61
C SER A 188 82.15 44.21 22.72
N LEU A 189 83.15 43.43 22.27
CA LEU A 189 82.90 42.19 21.53
C LEU A 189 82.13 41.15 22.37
N LYS A 190 82.41 41.08 23.68
CA LYS A 190 81.69 40.20 24.61
C LYS A 190 80.26 40.65 24.85
N GLU A 191 79.99 41.96 24.91
CA GLU A 191 78.63 42.51 24.98
C GLU A 191 77.83 42.22 23.71
N ILE A 192 78.46 42.29 22.53
CA ILE A 192 77.84 41.88 21.27
C ILE A 192 77.47 40.39 21.31
N ASP A 193 78.40 39.52 21.72
CA ASP A 193 78.14 38.07 21.82
C ASP A 193 76.99 37.74 22.78
N ASN A 194 76.93 38.42 23.93
CA ASN A 194 75.83 38.27 24.89
C ASN A 194 74.48 38.73 24.30
N THR A 195 74.46 39.83 23.56
CA THR A 195 73.25 40.35 22.90
C THR A 195 72.74 39.38 21.84
N VAL A 196 73.64 38.81 21.03
CA VAL A 196 73.32 37.78 20.03
C VAL A 196 72.79 36.51 20.70
N ARG A 197 73.39 36.08 21.82
CA ARG A 197 72.97 34.88 22.55
C ARG A 197 71.57 35.02 23.15
N ASN A 198 71.27 36.18 23.74
CA ASN A 198 69.93 36.49 24.26
C ASN A 198 68.89 36.55 23.14
N TYR A 199 69.23 37.10 21.98
CA TYR A 199 68.36 37.08 20.80
C TYR A 199 68.06 35.65 20.34
N ASN A 200 69.07 34.79 20.25
CA ASN A 200 68.87 33.39 19.86
C ASN A 200 67.98 32.62 20.84
N LEU A 201 68.11 32.88 22.15
CA LEU A 201 67.25 32.31 23.19
C LEU A 201 65.79 32.76 23.06
N LEU A 202 65.55 34.06 22.83
CA LEU A 202 64.21 34.59 22.60
C LEU A 202 63.59 34.05 21.31
N LEU A 203 64.39 33.88 20.26
CA LEU A 203 63.96 33.28 19.00
C LEU A 203 63.57 31.81 19.17
N LEU A 204 64.36 31.03 19.91
CA LEU A 204 64.06 29.64 20.24
C LEU A 204 62.78 29.51 21.07
N ALA A 205 62.58 30.37 22.06
CA ALA A 205 61.34 30.39 22.86
C ALA A 205 60.12 30.73 21.98
N ALA A 206 60.25 31.72 21.09
CA ALA A 206 59.19 32.07 20.15
C ALA A 206 58.87 30.90 19.19
N LEU A 207 59.88 30.21 18.66
CA LEU A 207 59.70 29.04 17.80
C LEU A 207 59.01 27.88 18.54
N LEU A 208 59.37 27.63 19.80
CA LEU A 208 58.75 26.58 20.63
C LEU A 208 57.26 26.88 20.87
N VAL A 209 56.92 28.11 21.24
CA VAL A 209 55.53 28.55 21.43
C VAL A 209 54.75 28.43 20.12
N THR A 210 55.37 28.80 18.99
CA THR A 210 54.77 28.65 17.67
C THR A 210 54.50 27.18 17.31
N ALA A 211 55.44 26.28 17.63
CA ALA A 211 55.29 24.85 17.39
C ALA A 211 54.18 24.22 18.24
N ILE A 212 54.09 24.57 19.53
CA ILE A 212 53.03 24.12 20.45
C ILE A 212 51.66 24.61 19.97
N ALA A 213 51.55 25.90 19.61
CA ALA A 213 50.31 26.47 19.08
C ALA A 213 49.89 25.78 17.78
N THR A 214 50.84 25.54 16.86
CA THR A 214 50.58 24.83 15.60
C THR A 214 50.11 23.39 15.84
N PHE A 215 50.70 22.69 16.80
CA PHE A 215 50.29 21.33 17.18
C PHE A 215 48.88 21.28 17.75
N LEU A 216 48.53 22.18 18.68
CA LEU A 216 47.19 22.27 19.26
C LEU A 216 46.14 22.64 18.21
N ILE A 217 46.43 23.61 17.35
CA ILE A 217 45.58 23.99 16.22
C ILE A 217 45.36 22.79 15.29
N ARG A 218 46.43 22.06 14.94
CA ARG A 218 46.33 20.89 14.05
C ARG A 218 45.47 19.78 14.65
N ARG A 219 45.58 19.55 15.97
CA ARG A 219 44.78 18.56 16.72
C ARG A 219 43.29 18.94 16.76
N VAL A 220 42.97 20.23 17.00
CA VAL A 220 41.59 20.73 16.98
C VAL A 220 41.00 20.68 15.57
N ILE A 221 41.78 21.06 14.54
CA ILE A 221 41.35 20.94 13.13
C ILE A 221 41.13 19.47 12.75
N GLN A 222 41.95 18.54 13.24
CA GLN A 222 41.75 17.10 12.99
C GLN A 222 40.47 16.59 13.66
N GLN A 223 40.21 16.95 14.92
CA GLN A 223 38.95 16.60 15.61
C GLN A 223 37.73 17.20 14.91
N LEU A 224 37.79 18.49 14.51
CA LEU A 224 36.70 19.12 13.75
C LEU A 224 36.51 18.48 12.38
N LYS A 225 37.58 18.13 11.65
CA LYS A 225 37.48 17.41 10.37
C LYS A 225 36.91 16.00 10.53
N GLN A 226 37.18 15.33 11.65
CA GLN A 226 36.67 13.99 11.90
C GLN A 226 35.18 14.04 12.26
N GLN A 227 34.75 14.99 13.09
CA GLN A 227 33.32 15.24 13.36
C GLN A 227 32.58 15.72 12.10
N HIS A 228 33.19 16.57 11.27
CA HIS A 228 32.56 17.05 10.04
C HIS A 228 32.46 15.95 8.98
N ARG A 229 33.43 15.03 8.87
CA ARG A 229 33.35 13.87 7.96
C ARG A 229 32.29 12.86 8.36
N ILE A 230 32.07 12.64 9.65
CA ILE A 230 31.00 11.77 10.15
C ILE A 230 29.64 12.44 9.84
N LEU A 231 29.50 13.73 10.12
CA LEU A 231 28.28 14.48 9.81
C LEU A 231 28.00 14.59 8.30
N ASP A 232 29.02 14.82 7.47
CA ASP A 232 28.89 14.90 6.01
C ASP A 232 28.57 13.53 5.40
N TYR A 233 29.13 12.44 5.93
CA TYR A 233 28.78 11.07 5.53
C TYR A 233 27.32 10.75 5.87
N GLU A 234 26.86 11.13 7.07
CA GLU A 234 25.46 10.94 7.50
C GLU A 234 24.46 11.80 6.73
N ILE A 235 24.82 13.05 6.38
CA ILE A 235 23.99 13.91 5.53
C ILE A 235 23.94 13.37 4.10
N HIS A 236 25.05 12.89 3.55
CA HIS A 236 25.11 12.41 2.16
C HIS A 236 24.40 11.06 1.98
N GLU A 237 24.50 10.15 2.95
CA GLU A 237 23.73 8.91 2.98
C GLU A 237 22.22 9.20 3.10
N GLY A 238 21.83 10.14 3.98
CA GLY A 238 20.44 10.60 4.12
C GLY A 238 19.90 11.29 2.86
N GLU A 239 20.71 12.07 2.13
CA GLU A 239 20.33 12.69 0.86
C GLU A 239 20.21 11.67 -0.29
N GLN A 240 21.09 10.67 -0.36
CA GLN A 240 21.01 9.59 -1.35
C GLN A 240 19.79 8.70 -1.12
N LEU A 241 19.51 8.33 0.13
CA LEU A 241 18.28 7.61 0.52
C LEU A 241 17.02 8.43 0.22
N ARG A 242 17.02 9.73 0.52
CA ARG A 242 15.90 10.63 0.16
C ARG A 242 15.69 10.74 -1.35
N THR A 243 16.76 10.79 -2.13
CA THR A 243 16.69 10.89 -3.60
C THR A 243 16.20 9.57 -4.20
N ALA A 244 16.69 8.42 -3.74
CA ALA A 244 16.22 7.10 -4.15
C ALA A 244 14.75 6.87 -3.74
N LEU A 245 14.36 7.29 -2.53
CA LEU A 245 12.98 7.24 -2.07
C LEU A 245 12.08 8.17 -2.89
N SER A 246 12.53 9.38 -3.23
CA SER A 246 11.77 10.31 -4.08
C SER A 246 11.57 9.73 -5.49
N LYS A 247 12.60 9.11 -6.07
CA LYS A 247 12.50 8.44 -7.36
C LYS A 247 11.51 7.28 -7.27
N SER A 248 11.65 6.39 -6.29
CA SER A 248 10.73 5.27 -6.06
C SER A 248 9.29 5.73 -5.82
N LYS A 249 9.05 6.72 -4.94
CA LYS A 249 7.72 7.34 -4.72
C LYS A 249 7.13 7.91 -6.00
N SER A 250 7.93 8.52 -6.87
CA SER A 250 7.49 9.01 -8.18
C SER A 250 7.04 7.89 -9.12
N ILE A 251 7.81 6.80 -9.20
CA ILE A 251 7.46 5.60 -10.00
C ILE A 251 6.10 5.06 -9.58
N TYR A 252 5.92 4.84 -8.28
CA TYR A 252 4.71 4.26 -7.74
C TYR A 252 3.50 5.20 -7.81
N ARG A 253 3.72 6.52 -7.68
CA ARG A 253 2.66 7.52 -7.89
C ARG A 253 2.17 7.53 -9.34
N SER A 254 3.08 7.38 -10.32
CA SER A 254 2.72 7.23 -11.74
C SER A 254 1.88 5.97 -11.97
N LEU A 255 2.33 4.82 -11.45
CA LEU A 255 1.60 3.56 -11.57
C LEU A 255 0.20 3.68 -10.97
N PHE A 256 0.08 4.21 -9.76
CA PHE A 256 -1.22 4.45 -9.12
C PHE A 256 -2.14 5.31 -9.99
N GLN A 257 -1.62 6.41 -10.56
CA GLN A 257 -2.42 7.34 -11.39
C GLN A 257 -2.83 6.77 -12.75
N ASN A 258 -2.03 5.89 -13.34
CA ASN A 258 -2.20 5.40 -14.71
C ASN A 258 -2.87 4.02 -14.82
N ILE A 259 -2.96 3.25 -13.72
CA ILE A 259 -3.73 2.01 -13.69
C ILE A 259 -5.21 2.31 -13.99
N ALA A 260 -5.80 1.56 -14.92
CA ALA A 260 -7.16 1.85 -15.42
C ALA A 260 -8.29 1.27 -14.56
N LEU A 261 -7.96 0.61 -13.45
CA LEU A 261 -8.95 0.25 -12.43
C LEU A 261 -9.18 1.46 -11.52
N PRO A 262 -10.43 1.83 -11.22
CA PRO A 262 -10.74 2.83 -10.21
C PRO A 262 -10.09 2.50 -8.87
N MET A 263 -9.21 3.38 -8.40
CA MET A 263 -8.52 3.22 -7.12
C MET A 263 -8.50 4.51 -6.31
N TRP A 264 -8.62 4.36 -5.00
CA TRP A 264 -8.39 5.45 -4.06
C TRP A 264 -7.82 4.92 -2.76
N VAL A 265 -7.18 5.81 -2.01
CA VAL A 265 -6.71 5.56 -0.64
C VAL A 265 -7.61 6.35 0.29
N PHE A 266 -8.09 5.74 1.36
CA PHE A 266 -8.84 6.43 2.40
C PHE A 266 -8.28 6.12 3.78
N ASP A 267 -8.49 7.00 4.74
CA ASP A 267 -8.14 6.76 6.14
C ASP A 267 -9.28 6.05 6.87
N ALA A 268 -9.03 4.91 7.51
CA ALA A 268 -10.06 4.16 8.22
C ALA A 268 -10.58 4.84 9.50
N ASN A 269 -9.86 5.84 10.04
CA ASN A 269 -10.29 6.56 11.24
C ASN A 269 -11.24 7.72 10.90
N SER A 270 -10.92 8.53 9.89
CA SER A 270 -11.74 9.67 9.44
C SER A 270 -12.69 9.34 8.28
N LEU A 271 -12.50 8.20 7.63
CA LEU A 271 -13.20 7.77 6.40
C LEU A 271 -12.99 8.69 5.20
N GLN A 272 -12.08 9.67 5.34
CA GLN A 272 -11.77 10.64 4.30
C GLN A 272 -10.91 10.01 3.21
N ILE A 273 -11.21 10.35 1.97
CA ILE A 273 -10.41 9.93 0.83
C ILE A 273 -9.14 10.79 0.78
N LEU A 274 -7.99 10.11 0.84
CA LEU A 274 -6.66 10.72 0.93
C LEU A 274 -6.02 10.93 -0.44
N GLU A 275 -6.25 10.02 -1.38
CA GLU A 275 -5.70 10.07 -2.74
C GLU A 275 -6.58 9.26 -3.69
N VAL A 276 -6.69 9.66 -4.96
CA VAL A 276 -7.53 8.98 -5.95
C VAL A 276 -6.82 8.96 -7.31
N ASN A 277 -6.98 7.87 -8.05
CA ASN A 277 -6.39 7.75 -9.38
C ASN A 277 -7.30 8.25 -10.49
N ARG A 278 -6.73 8.45 -11.68
CA ARG A 278 -7.44 8.98 -12.84
C ARG A 278 -8.63 8.10 -13.26
N ALA A 279 -8.50 6.77 -13.17
CA ALA A 279 -9.58 5.85 -13.53
C ALA A 279 -10.82 6.01 -12.65
N ALA A 280 -10.64 6.23 -11.34
CA ALA A 280 -11.75 6.53 -10.44
C ALA A 280 -12.40 7.88 -10.74
N LEU A 281 -11.63 8.90 -11.13
CA LEU A 281 -12.22 10.17 -11.57
C LEU A 281 -13.12 10.02 -12.80
N LEU A 282 -12.68 9.22 -13.78
CA LEU A 282 -13.46 8.96 -15.01
C LEU A 282 -14.71 8.14 -14.74
N GLU A 283 -14.60 7.06 -13.95
CA GLU A 283 -15.73 6.19 -13.64
C GLU A 283 -16.76 6.92 -12.78
N TYR A 284 -16.34 7.61 -11.73
CA TYR A 284 -17.28 8.25 -10.80
C TYR A 284 -17.70 9.66 -11.23
N GLY A 285 -16.98 10.27 -12.18
CA GLY A 285 -17.29 11.55 -12.80
C GLY A 285 -16.87 12.80 -12.01
N TYR A 286 -16.28 12.66 -10.82
CA TYR A 286 -15.84 13.81 -10.01
C TYR A 286 -14.49 14.36 -10.49
N SER A 287 -14.25 15.65 -10.27
CA SER A 287 -12.89 16.20 -10.34
C SER A 287 -12.03 15.70 -9.17
N HIS A 288 -10.70 15.81 -9.29
CA HIS A 288 -9.76 15.36 -8.24
C HIS A 288 -10.02 16.05 -6.89
N GLU A 289 -10.22 17.37 -6.88
CA GLU A 289 -10.51 18.13 -5.66
C GLU A 289 -11.87 17.76 -5.05
N GLU A 290 -12.90 17.56 -5.88
CA GLU A 290 -14.22 17.13 -5.42
C GLU A 290 -14.15 15.74 -4.80
N PHE A 291 -13.47 14.78 -5.43
CA PHE A 291 -13.38 13.40 -4.95
C PHE A 291 -12.60 13.30 -3.62
N LEU A 292 -11.56 14.11 -3.42
CA LEU A 292 -10.83 14.18 -2.14
C LEU A 292 -11.62 14.84 -1.00
N ALA A 293 -12.60 15.68 -1.33
CA ALA A 293 -13.51 16.26 -0.35
C ALA A 293 -14.59 15.27 0.12
N LEU A 294 -14.73 14.13 -0.58
CA LEU A 294 -15.67 13.06 -0.21
C LEU A 294 -15.08 12.15 0.86
N THR A 295 -15.98 11.53 1.62
CA THR A 295 -15.67 10.33 2.40
C THR A 295 -16.04 9.07 1.64
N ILE A 296 -15.55 7.91 2.07
CA ILE A 296 -15.99 6.63 1.48
C ILE A 296 -17.50 6.37 1.64
N LEU A 297 -18.17 7.07 2.57
CA LEU A 297 -19.61 7.02 2.74
C LEU A 297 -20.36 7.83 1.67
N ASP A 298 -19.72 8.87 1.12
CA ASP A 298 -20.34 9.73 0.12
C ASP A 298 -20.45 9.06 -1.25
N LEU A 299 -19.53 8.13 -1.54
CA LEU A 299 -19.56 7.25 -2.70
C LEU A 299 -20.67 6.20 -2.62
N GLN A 300 -21.32 6.05 -1.47
CA GLN A 300 -22.34 5.04 -1.22
C GLN A 300 -23.73 5.68 -1.26
N PRO A 301 -24.74 4.98 -1.80
CA PRO A 301 -26.14 5.34 -1.62
C PRO A 301 -26.48 5.48 -0.12
N GLU A 302 -27.37 6.43 0.22
CA GLU A 302 -27.69 6.77 1.61
C GLU A 302 -28.11 5.56 2.46
N HIS A 303 -28.76 4.57 1.86
CA HIS A 303 -29.22 3.36 2.54
C HIS A 303 -28.09 2.40 2.97
N GLN A 304 -26.90 2.44 2.34
CA GLN A 304 -25.77 1.55 2.66
C GLN A 304 -24.79 2.18 3.67
N ARG A 305 -24.87 3.49 3.90
CA ARG A 305 -23.95 4.22 4.79
C ARG A 305 -23.95 3.67 6.22
N ALA A 306 -25.12 3.33 6.74
CA ALA A 306 -25.29 2.79 8.09
C ALA A 306 -24.67 1.39 8.25
N GLU A 307 -24.72 0.55 7.22
CA GLU A 307 -24.12 -0.79 7.23
C GLU A 307 -22.59 -0.70 7.26
N ILE A 308 -22.03 0.22 6.48
CA ILE A 308 -20.59 0.45 6.40
C ILE A 308 -20.05 1.01 7.71
N LEU A 309 -20.75 1.98 8.33
CA LEU A 309 -20.39 2.50 9.66
C LEU A 309 -20.32 1.39 10.71
N LYS A 310 -21.24 0.43 10.66
CA LYS A 310 -21.28 -0.71 11.58
C LYS A 310 -20.14 -1.71 11.35
N LEU A 311 -19.78 -1.97 10.10
CA LEU A 311 -18.60 -2.80 9.75
C LEU A 311 -17.29 -2.16 10.22
N ILE A 312 -17.21 -0.82 10.17
CA ILE A 312 -16.06 -0.05 10.65
C ILE A 312 -15.94 -0.12 12.19
N GLU A 313 -17.06 -0.07 12.91
CA GLU A 313 -17.10 -0.15 14.38
C GLU A 313 -16.65 -1.51 14.95
N GLN A 314 -16.81 -2.61 14.21
CA GLN A 314 -16.57 -3.97 14.70
C GLN A 314 -15.09 -4.41 14.72
N GLN A 315 -14.16 -3.64 14.14
CA GLN A 315 -12.71 -3.96 14.08
C GLN A 315 -12.34 -5.39 13.60
N GLU A 316 -13.25 -6.15 12.98
CA GLU A 316 -12.86 -7.29 12.14
C GLU A 316 -11.86 -6.78 11.10
N PRO A 317 -10.79 -7.53 10.73
CA PRO A 317 -9.72 -7.01 9.87
C PRO A 317 -10.38 -6.51 8.59
N PRO A 318 -10.57 -5.19 8.44
CA PRO A 318 -11.70 -4.76 7.67
C PRO A 318 -11.27 -4.91 6.22
N PHE A 319 -12.18 -5.39 5.41
CA PHE A 319 -12.06 -5.35 3.96
C PHE A 319 -11.22 -6.42 3.24
N LYS A 320 -11.26 -7.69 3.66
CA LYS A 320 -10.95 -8.79 2.72
C LYS A 320 -12.06 -8.91 1.66
N SER A 321 -11.92 -8.14 0.57
CA SER A 321 -12.72 -8.20 -0.67
C SER A 321 -14.25 -8.23 -0.49
N TYR A 322 -14.92 -7.10 -0.69
CA TYR A 322 -16.39 -7.07 -0.71
C TYR A 322 -16.91 -7.25 -2.13
N LEU A 323 -17.81 -8.22 -2.29
CA LEU A 323 -18.47 -8.50 -3.55
C LEU A 323 -19.84 -7.76 -3.60
N ASN A 324 -20.26 -7.29 -4.78
CA ASN A 324 -21.60 -6.77 -5.08
C ASN A 324 -22.07 -5.52 -4.29
N ARG A 325 -21.19 -4.54 -4.02
CA ARG A 325 -21.58 -3.26 -3.37
C ARG A 325 -22.14 -2.26 -4.37
N GLN A 326 -22.97 -1.30 -3.96
CA GLN A 326 -23.44 -0.25 -4.87
C GLN A 326 -22.75 1.07 -4.60
N HIS A 327 -22.14 1.65 -5.62
CA HIS A 327 -21.54 2.98 -5.56
C HIS A 327 -22.35 3.98 -6.37
N LYS A 328 -22.20 5.27 -6.07
CA LYS A 328 -22.89 6.40 -6.69
C LYS A 328 -21.89 7.28 -7.46
N ARG A 329 -22.26 7.65 -8.68
CA ARG A 329 -21.53 8.64 -9.52
C ARG A 329 -21.97 10.07 -9.19
N ASN A 330 -21.21 11.06 -9.62
CA ASN A 330 -21.53 12.48 -9.41
C ASN A 330 -22.91 12.91 -9.98
N ASN A 331 -23.35 12.27 -11.06
CA ASN A 331 -24.65 12.49 -11.71
C ASN A 331 -25.81 11.80 -10.98
N GLY A 332 -25.54 11.10 -9.88
CA GLY A 332 -26.53 10.43 -9.05
C GLY A 332 -26.87 9.00 -9.45
N SER A 333 -26.34 8.48 -10.56
CA SER A 333 -26.52 7.08 -10.96
C SER A 333 -25.78 6.13 -10.03
N ALA A 334 -26.42 5.00 -9.72
CA ALA A 334 -25.84 3.93 -8.90
C ALA A 334 -25.44 2.74 -9.78
N PHE A 335 -24.35 2.06 -9.44
CA PHE A 335 -23.82 0.89 -10.15
C PHE A 335 -23.15 -0.09 -9.18
N TYR A 336 -23.08 -1.36 -9.55
CA TYR A 336 -22.48 -2.40 -8.72
C TYR A 336 -20.96 -2.46 -8.90
N VAL A 337 -20.26 -2.60 -7.78
CA VAL A 337 -18.82 -2.70 -7.69
C VAL A 337 -18.38 -3.81 -6.75
N ASP A 338 -17.33 -4.51 -7.15
CA ASP A 338 -16.53 -5.36 -6.29
C ASP A 338 -15.34 -4.56 -5.76
N LEU A 339 -15.20 -4.51 -4.45
CA LEU A 339 -14.15 -3.75 -3.78
C LEU A 339 -13.08 -4.70 -3.25
N LYS A 340 -11.90 -4.65 -3.84
CA LYS A 340 -10.70 -5.23 -3.24
C LYS A 340 -10.00 -4.15 -2.44
N ILE A 341 -9.87 -4.40 -1.14
CA ILE A 341 -9.36 -3.40 -0.23
C ILE A 341 -8.20 -4.01 0.54
N HIS A 342 -7.12 -3.25 0.63
CA HIS A 342 -5.91 -3.71 1.28
C HIS A 342 -5.48 -2.67 2.32
N ALA A 343 -5.26 -3.14 3.54
CA ALA A 343 -4.67 -2.32 4.58
C ALA A 343 -3.27 -1.89 4.15
N LEU A 344 -3.02 -0.59 4.14
CA LEU A 344 -1.68 -0.06 4.07
C LEU A 344 -1.13 0.05 5.52
N PRO A 345 0.19 -0.07 5.75
CA PRO A 345 0.82 0.17 7.04
C PRO A 345 0.34 1.49 7.62
N ALA A 346 -0.09 1.44 8.89
CA ALA A 346 -0.49 2.63 9.62
C ALA A 346 0.65 3.67 9.61
N LEU A 347 0.30 4.92 9.30
CA LEU A 347 1.18 6.08 9.34
C LEU A 347 0.63 7.01 10.43
N ASN A 348 1.31 7.05 11.59
CA ASN A 348 0.85 7.75 12.79
C ASN A 348 -0.55 7.27 13.23
N ASP A 349 -1.46 8.21 13.52
CA ASP A 349 -2.88 7.97 13.82
C ASP A 349 -3.73 7.75 12.56
N MET A 350 -3.15 7.67 11.36
CA MET A 350 -3.89 7.31 10.15
C MET A 350 -3.74 5.83 9.86
N LYS A 351 -4.86 5.19 9.52
CA LYS A 351 -4.94 3.81 9.07
C LYS A 351 -5.35 3.80 7.60
N PRO A 352 -4.41 4.06 6.67
CA PRO A 352 -4.75 4.14 5.26
C PRO A 352 -5.08 2.77 4.67
N TYR A 353 -6.10 2.72 3.82
CA TYR A 353 -6.49 1.54 3.04
C TYR A 353 -6.55 1.93 1.57
N ILE A 354 -5.99 1.09 0.70
CA ILE A 354 -6.18 1.24 -0.75
C ILE A 354 -7.38 0.40 -1.17
N VAL A 355 -8.25 0.99 -1.98
CA VAL A 355 -9.42 0.36 -2.57
C VAL A 355 -9.20 0.26 -4.07
N VAL A 356 -9.46 -0.91 -4.62
CA VAL A 356 -9.63 -1.16 -6.05
C VAL A 356 -11.10 -1.50 -6.26
N ALA A 357 -11.81 -0.69 -7.04
CA ALA A 357 -13.22 -0.90 -7.33
C ALA A 357 -13.41 -1.38 -8.77
N ILE A 358 -13.89 -2.61 -8.91
CA ILE A 358 -14.18 -3.27 -10.19
C ILE A 358 -15.67 -3.12 -10.46
N ASN A 359 -16.05 -2.47 -11.57
CA ASN A 359 -17.44 -2.38 -11.97
C ASN A 359 -17.96 -3.75 -12.45
N ILE A 360 -19.07 -4.22 -11.90
CA ILE A 360 -19.66 -5.55 -12.15
C ILE A 360 -21.13 -5.47 -12.58
N ASP A 361 -21.63 -4.30 -13.02
CA ASP A 361 -23.03 -4.10 -13.42
C ASP A 361 -23.51 -5.11 -14.47
N ASP A 362 -22.64 -5.51 -15.40
CA ASP A 362 -22.98 -6.44 -16.47
C ASP A 362 -23.11 -7.89 -15.96
N GLN A 363 -22.30 -8.26 -14.96
CA GLN A 363 -22.37 -9.56 -14.29
C GLN A 363 -23.60 -9.63 -13.38
N VAL A 364 -23.88 -8.56 -12.63
CA VAL A 364 -25.05 -8.47 -11.75
C VAL A 364 -26.34 -8.47 -12.57
N ARG A 365 -26.41 -7.77 -13.72
CA ARG A 365 -27.59 -7.82 -14.60
C ARG A 365 -27.87 -9.21 -15.15
N ALA A 366 -26.83 -9.97 -15.52
CA ALA A 366 -26.98 -11.33 -16.02
C ALA A 366 -27.46 -12.31 -14.90
N LEU A 367 -26.88 -12.21 -13.70
CA LEU A 367 -27.32 -12.97 -12.53
C LEU A 367 -28.75 -12.62 -12.13
N GLN A 368 -29.11 -11.34 -12.10
CA GLN A 368 -30.46 -10.87 -11.79
C GLN A 368 -31.49 -11.36 -12.79
N GLU A 369 -31.15 -11.55 -14.07
CA GLU A 369 -32.12 -12.07 -15.05
C GLU A 369 -32.36 -13.58 -14.88
N LEU A 370 -31.31 -14.34 -14.55
CA LEU A 370 -31.42 -15.77 -14.22
C LEU A 370 -32.16 -15.96 -12.90
N GLU A 371 -31.76 -15.24 -11.84
CA GLU A 371 -32.46 -15.18 -10.57
C GLU A 371 -33.89 -14.73 -10.77
N ARG A 372 -34.20 -13.72 -11.58
CA ARG A 372 -35.58 -13.27 -11.77
C ARG A 372 -36.46 -14.36 -12.39
N ARG A 373 -35.91 -15.21 -13.27
CA ARG A 373 -36.65 -16.34 -13.86
C ARG A 373 -36.80 -17.51 -12.89
N GLU A 374 -35.74 -17.89 -12.18
CA GLU A 374 -35.80 -18.92 -11.12
C GLU A 374 -36.68 -18.49 -9.95
N LYS A 375 -36.53 -17.24 -9.53
CA LYS A 375 -37.34 -16.57 -8.51
C LYS A 375 -38.77 -16.43 -8.98
N GLN A 376 -39.08 -16.16 -10.25
CA GLN A 376 -40.47 -16.22 -10.72
C GLN A 376 -41.07 -17.62 -10.56
N PHE A 377 -40.32 -18.66 -10.88
CA PHE A 377 -40.78 -20.04 -10.73
C PHE A 377 -40.89 -20.48 -9.26
N HIS A 378 -39.93 -20.10 -8.42
CA HIS A 378 -39.96 -20.27 -6.97
C HIS A 378 -41.04 -19.42 -6.30
N GLU A 379 -41.27 -18.18 -6.73
CA GLU A 379 -42.33 -17.29 -6.21
C GLU A 379 -43.70 -17.87 -6.55
N ILE A 380 -43.90 -18.35 -7.78
CA ILE A 380 -45.17 -18.97 -8.17
C ILE A 380 -45.41 -20.29 -7.41
N SER A 381 -44.38 -21.12 -7.21
CA SER A 381 -44.53 -22.39 -6.48
C SER A 381 -44.57 -22.22 -4.96
N SER A 382 -43.86 -21.26 -4.38
CA SER A 382 -43.84 -20.93 -2.95
C SER A 382 -44.99 -20.03 -2.51
N SER A 383 -45.67 -19.33 -3.43
CA SER A 383 -46.88 -18.56 -3.13
C SER A 383 -48.13 -19.42 -2.98
N ILE A 384 -48.07 -20.69 -3.41
CA ILE A 384 -49.13 -21.67 -3.13
C ILE A 384 -49.02 -22.08 -1.65
N PRO A 385 -50.09 -21.93 -0.84
CA PRO A 385 -50.07 -22.36 0.55
C PRO A 385 -49.78 -23.86 0.63
N GLY A 386 -48.66 -24.23 1.27
CA GLY A 386 -48.22 -25.62 1.41
C GLY A 386 -46.84 -25.94 0.84
N ILE A 387 -46.55 -27.23 0.72
CA ILE A 387 -45.52 -27.85 -0.11
C ILE A 387 -46.18 -28.16 -1.43
N VAL A 388 -45.61 -27.73 -2.55
CA VAL A 388 -45.88 -28.30 -3.87
C VAL A 388 -44.82 -29.36 -4.15
N TYR A 389 -45.20 -30.56 -4.57
CA TYR A 389 -44.25 -31.64 -4.80
C TYR A 389 -44.59 -32.46 -6.04
N GLN A 390 -43.55 -33.08 -6.58
CA GLN A 390 -43.61 -34.15 -7.55
C GLN A 390 -43.03 -35.40 -6.88
N PHE A 391 -43.86 -36.42 -6.74
CA PHE A 391 -43.54 -37.71 -6.14
C PHE A 391 -43.53 -38.78 -7.21
N GLN A 392 -42.60 -39.72 -7.16
CA GLN A 392 -42.42 -40.74 -8.18
C GLN A 392 -42.24 -42.12 -7.52
N LEU A 393 -42.89 -43.14 -8.09
CA LEU A 393 -42.78 -44.53 -7.70
C LEU A 393 -42.51 -45.40 -8.94
N ASP A 394 -41.40 -46.13 -8.94
CA ASP A 394 -41.03 -47.03 -10.03
C ASP A 394 -41.58 -48.47 -9.87
N GLU A 395 -41.31 -49.35 -10.85
CA GLU A 395 -41.77 -50.75 -10.82
C GLU A 395 -41.16 -51.57 -9.67
N ALA A 396 -39.98 -51.18 -9.18
CA ALA A 396 -39.35 -51.76 -8.00
C ALA A 396 -39.92 -51.21 -6.68
N LYS A 397 -40.95 -50.35 -6.75
CA LYS A 397 -41.54 -49.61 -5.64
C LYS A 397 -40.55 -48.69 -4.93
N GLN A 398 -39.51 -48.25 -5.63
CA GLN A 398 -38.58 -47.24 -5.15
C GLN A 398 -39.19 -45.85 -5.32
N VAL A 399 -39.00 -45.03 -4.29
CA VAL A 399 -39.63 -43.74 -4.10
C VAL A 399 -38.63 -42.63 -4.40
N THR A 400 -39.00 -41.66 -5.22
CA THR A 400 -38.21 -40.44 -5.45
C THR A 400 -39.07 -39.19 -5.45
N PHE A 401 -38.49 -38.04 -5.09
CA PHE A 401 -39.12 -36.73 -5.22
C PHE A 401 -38.35 -35.84 -6.20
N PRO A 402 -38.61 -35.93 -7.52
CA PRO A 402 -37.88 -35.14 -8.52
C PRO A 402 -37.97 -33.62 -8.31
N PHE A 403 -39.06 -33.15 -7.74
CA PHE A 403 -39.26 -31.75 -7.38
C PHE A 403 -40.01 -31.65 -6.06
N VAL A 404 -39.60 -30.71 -5.22
CA VAL A 404 -40.33 -30.33 -4.02
C VAL A 404 -40.05 -28.86 -3.77
N SER A 405 -41.11 -28.07 -3.58
CA SER A 405 -40.99 -26.65 -3.29
C SER A 405 -40.36 -26.43 -1.93
N GLU A 406 -39.84 -25.24 -1.68
CA GLU A 406 -39.33 -24.83 -0.37
C GLU A 406 -40.33 -24.97 0.78
N GLY A 407 -41.62 -25.18 0.51
CA GLY A 407 -42.58 -25.58 1.53
C GLY A 407 -42.13 -26.78 2.37
N VAL A 408 -41.37 -27.72 1.79
CA VAL A 408 -40.90 -28.92 2.52
C VAL A 408 -39.86 -28.59 3.57
N LEU A 409 -39.00 -27.60 3.30
CA LEU A 409 -38.05 -27.11 4.29
C LEU A 409 -38.81 -26.51 5.47
N ARG A 410 -39.86 -25.74 5.19
CA ARG A 410 -40.70 -25.18 6.25
C ARG A 410 -41.32 -26.27 7.10
N MET A 411 -41.85 -27.34 6.52
CA MET A 411 -42.68 -28.31 7.25
C MET A 411 -41.92 -29.54 7.78
N PHE A 412 -40.94 -30.05 7.04
CA PHE A 412 -40.18 -31.24 7.41
C PHE A 412 -38.75 -30.92 7.88
N GLY A 413 -38.26 -29.70 7.64
CA GLY A 413 -36.92 -29.27 8.03
C GLY A 413 -35.80 -29.71 7.09
N TYR A 414 -36.15 -30.35 5.98
CA TYR A 414 -35.20 -30.76 4.96
C TYR A 414 -35.22 -29.82 3.79
N ALA A 415 -34.05 -29.43 3.31
CA ALA A 415 -33.96 -28.73 2.06
C ALA A 415 -34.54 -29.62 0.95
N PRO A 416 -35.19 -29.03 -0.07
CA PRO A 416 -35.61 -29.77 -1.24
C PRO A 416 -34.54 -30.70 -1.80
N GLU A 417 -33.28 -30.31 -1.67
CA GLU A 417 -32.10 -31.00 -2.21
C GLU A 417 -31.75 -32.26 -1.40
N GLU A 418 -32.02 -32.27 -0.09
CA GLU A 418 -31.81 -33.42 0.78
C GLU A 418 -32.90 -34.48 0.56
N VAL A 419 -34.13 -34.04 0.35
CA VAL A 419 -35.27 -34.90 0.00
C VAL A 419 -35.07 -35.56 -1.36
N LYS A 420 -34.46 -34.84 -2.31
CA LYS A 420 -34.06 -35.39 -3.61
C LYS A 420 -32.96 -36.44 -3.47
N ALA A 421 -32.01 -36.24 -2.55
CA ALA A 421 -30.91 -37.16 -2.32
C ALA A 421 -31.34 -38.44 -1.57
N ASP A 422 -32.19 -38.32 -0.56
CA ASP A 422 -32.83 -39.44 0.14
C ASP A 422 -34.33 -39.20 0.31
N SER A 423 -35.09 -39.79 -0.61
CA SER A 423 -36.54 -39.63 -0.65
C SER A 423 -37.31 -40.42 0.41
N GLN A 424 -36.65 -41.34 1.14
CA GLN A 424 -37.30 -42.04 2.26
C GLN A 424 -37.35 -41.18 3.52
N ILE A 425 -36.53 -40.13 3.59
CA ILE A 425 -36.37 -39.30 4.77
C ILE A 425 -37.68 -38.66 5.22
N LEU A 426 -38.55 -38.27 4.28
CA LEU A 426 -39.84 -37.67 4.60
C LEU A 426 -40.79 -38.65 5.29
N PHE A 427 -40.70 -39.95 4.97
CA PHE A 427 -41.55 -40.98 5.57
C PHE A 427 -41.09 -41.37 6.97
N GLN A 428 -39.79 -41.27 7.27
CA GLN A 428 -39.26 -41.58 8.61
C GLN A 428 -39.73 -40.60 9.68
N HIS A 429 -40.10 -39.40 9.27
CA HIS A 429 -40.54 -38.32 10.16
C HIS A 429 -42.05 -38.29 10.36
N VAL A 430 -42.80 -39.10 9.62
CA VAL A 430 -44.23 -39.28 9.87
C VAL A 430 -44.38 -39.98 11.21
N HIS A 431 -45.31 -39.51 12.02
CA HIS A 431 -45.58 -40.10 13.33
C HIS A 431 -45.80 -41.61 13.19
N PRO A 432 -45.20 -42.47 14.03
CA PRO A 432 -45.25 -43.92 13.87
C PRO A 432 -46.66 -44.50 13.68
N ASP A 433 -47.64 -43.97 14.40
CA ASP A 433 -49.06 -44.35 14.30
C ASP A 433 -49.70 -44.01 12.93
N ASP A 434 -49.19 -42.99 12.25
CA ASP A 434 -49.79 -42.44 11.02
C ASP A 434 -49.13 -43.06 9.76
N LEU A 435 -47.91 -43.62 9.89
CA LEU A 435 -47.08 -44.11 8.78
C LEU A 435 -47.71 -45.27 7.99
N LYS A 436 -48.31 -46.25 8.68
CA LYS A 436 -48.92 -47.42 8.02
C LYS A 436 -50.14 -47.03 7.18
N LYS A 437 -50.91 -46.06 7.66
CA LYS A 437 -52.09 -45.52 6.96
C LYS A 437 -51.67 -44.74 5.72
N LEU A 438 -50.59 -43.96 5.82
CA LEU A 438 -50.00 -43.18 4.72
C LEU A 438 -49.56 -44.07 3.56
N TRP A 439 -48.82 -45.16 3.83
CA TRP A 439 -48.32 -46.02 2.76
C TRP A 439 -49.42 -46.77 2.01
N ASN A 440 -50.44 -47.26 2.72
CA ASN A 440 -51.56 -47.97 2.10
C ASN A 440 -52.33 -47.08 1.12
N SER A 441 -52.51 -45.80 1.42
CA SER A 441 -53.24 -44.89 0.52
C SER A 441 -52.45 -44.55 -0.75
N ILE A 442 -51.12 -44.47 -0.66
CA ILE A 442 -50.25 -44.23 -1.83
C ILE A 442 -50.27 -45.44 -2.79
N LEU A 443 -50.21 -46.67 -2.25
CA LEU A 443 -50.25 -47.88 -3.06
C LEU A 443 -51.59 -48.07 -3.78
N ASP A 444 -52.71 -47.78 -3.10
CA ASP A 444 -54.04 -47.82 -3.73
C ASP A 444 -54.13 -46.85 -4.92
N SER A 445 -53.57 -45.64 -4.78
CA SER A 445 -53.48 -44.65 -5.86
C SER A 445 -52.56 -45.10 -7.02
N TYR A 446 -51.48 -45.84 -6.74
CA TYR A 446 -50.55 -46.37 -7.75
C TYR A 446 -51.18 -47.46 -8.62
N GLU A 447 -51.92 -48.38 -7.99
CA GLU A 447 -52.56 -49.52 -8.67
C GLU A 447 -53.73 -49.06 -9.53
N ASN A 448 -54.56 -48.15 -9.01
CA ASN A 448 -55.81 -47.74 -9.64
C ASN A 448 -55.72 -46.41 -10.42
N LEU A 449 -54.58 -45.71 -10.37
CA LEU A 449 -54.38 -44.37 -10.96
C LEU A 449 -55.46 -43.35 -10.51
N THR A 450 -55.90 -43.45 -9.26
CA THR A 450 -56.88 -42.56 -8.63
C THR A 450 -56.20 -41.37 -7.93
N PRO A 451 -56.85 -40.20 -7.83
CA PRO A 451 -56.35 -39.07 -7.03
C PRO A 451 -56.08 -39.45 -5.56
N TRP A 452 -55.06 -38.87 -4.92
CA TRP A 452 -54.60 -39.18 -3.55
C TRP A 452 -54.82 -38.01 -2.56
N GLU A 453 -55.36 -38.25 -1.35
CA GLU A 453 -55.53 -37.25 -0.26
C GLU A 453 -55.37 -37.85 1.18
N LEU A 454 -54.73 -37.15 2.15
CA LEU A 454 -54.57 -37.60 3.57
C LEU A 454 -54.08 -36.54 4.60
N GLU A 455 -54.53 -36.60 5.87
CA GLU A 455 -53.99 -35.83 7.03
C GLU A 455 -53.13 -36.68 7.99
N PHE A 456 -51.99 -36.16 8.45
CA PHE A 456 -51.03 -36.90 9.29
C PHE A 456 -50.05 -35.98 10.03
N ARG A 457 -49.50 -36.47 11.15
CA ARG A 457 -48.46 -35.75 11.90
C ARG A 457 -47.09 -36.03 11.34
N VAL A 458 -46.28 -34.99 11.29
CA VAL A 458 -44.87 -35.12 10.95
C VAL A 458 -44.04 -34.43 12.00
N TRP A 459 -42.91 -35.04 12.32
CA TRP A 459 -41.90 -34.45 13.16
C TRP A 459 -41.23 -33.34 12.36
N GLN A 460 -41.57 -32.09 12.69
CA GLN A 460 -40.90 -30.94 12.10
C GLN A 460 -39.60 -30.76 12.86
N GLN A 461 -38.48 -31.04 12.20
CA GLN A 461 -37.17 -30.93 12.83
C GLN A 461 -36.90 -29.50 13.32
N SER A 462 -37.30 -28.50 12.53
CA SER A 462 -37.08 -27.09 12.84
C SER A 462 -37.78 -26.63 14.12
N SER A 463 -38.92 -27.23 14.46
CA SER A 463 -39.61 -26.95 15.72
C SER A 463 -39.47 -28.06 16.76
N SER A 464 -38.78 -29.15 16.40
CA SER A 464 -38.56 -30.36 17.22
C SER A 464 -39.83 -30.80 17.95
N LYS A 465 -40.94 -30.75 17.23
CA LYS A 465 -42.26 -31.19 17.67
C LYS A 465 -43.04 -31.77 16.50
N TYR A 466 -44.09 -32.50 16.81
CA TYR A 466 -45.04 -32.92 15.79
C TYR A 466 -45.89 -31.74 15.34
N ILE A 467 -45.88 -31.50 14.03
CA ILE A 467 -46.83 -30.62 13.35
C ILE A 467 -47.84 -31.46 12.57
N TRP A 468 -48.94 -30.84 12.16
CA TRP A 468 -50.03 -31.51 11.46
C TRP A 468 -50.08 -31.09 10.00
N LEU A 469 -50.09 -32.05 9.07
CA LEU A 469 -50.11 -31.82 7.63
C LEU A 469 -51.30 -32.47 6.93
N LYS A 470 -51.71 -31.91 5.78
CA LYS A 470 -52.76 -32.43 4.88
C LYS A 470 -52.31 -32.46 3.40
N GLY A 471 -52.36 -33.61 2.73
CA GLY A 471 -51.88 -33.81 1.34
C GLY A 471 -52.95 -34.07 0.28
N SER A 472 -52.68 -33.71 -0.99
CA SER A 472 -53.52 -33.94 -2.19
C SER A 472 -52.70 -34.08 -3.49
N SER A 473 -52.94 -35.07 -4.38
CA SER A 473 -52.14 -35.33 -5.61
C SER A 473 -52.87 -36.06 -6.77
N LEU A 474 -52.37 -35.91 -8.01
CA LEU A 474 -52.83 -36.64 -9.23
C LEU A 474 -51.74 -37.53 -9.86
N PRO A 475 -51.97 -38.84 -10.08
CA PRO A 475 -51.01 -39.76 -10.71
C PRO A 475 -50.99 -39.74 -12.25
N THR A 476 -49.81 -39.91 -12.84
CA THR A 476 -49.56 -40.11 -14.29
C THR A 476 -48.54 -41.22 -14.50
N ARG A 477 -48.85 -42.23 -15.33
CA ARG A 477 -47.93 -43.34 -15.64
C ARG A 477 -47.06 -43.01 -16.87
N LYS A 478 -45.75 -43.24 -16.78
CA LYS A 478 -44.76 -43.11 -17.86
C LYS A 478 -44.52 -44.45 -18.56
N ASP A 479 -43.98 -44.41 -19.79
CA ASP A 479 -43.71 -45.59 -20.63
C ASP A 479 -42.73 -46.60 -20.01
N SER A 480 -41.92 -46.15 -19.05
CA SER A 480 -40.99 -46.97 -18.26
C SER A 480 -41.64 -47.71 -17.08
N GLY A 481 -42.97 -47.70 -16.96
CA GLY A 481 -43.72 -48.31 -15.86
C GLY A 481 -43.83 -47.46 -14.58
N VAL A 482 -43.10 -46.35 -14.53
CA VAL A 482 -43.03 -45.39 -13.41
C VAL A 482 -44.33 -44.56 -13.30
N VAL A 483 -44.83 -44.34 -12.09
CA VAL A 483 -45.96 -43.42 -11.82
C VAL A 483 -45.46 -42.17 -11.12
N ILE A 484 -45.93 -41.01 -11.57
CA ILE A 484 -45.58 -39.69 -11.02
C ILE A 484 -46.84 -38.99 -10.53
N TRP A 485 -46.80 -38.46 -9.32
CA TRP A 485 -47.83 -37.64 -8.70
C TRP A 485 -47.37 -36.20 -8.60
N ASN A 486 -48.20 -35.28 -9.05
CA ASN A 486 -48.02 -33.85 -8.79
C ASN A 486 -49.09 -33.40 -7.79
N GLY A 487 -48.69 -32.74 -6.69
CA GLY A 487 -49.65 -32.34 -5.66
C GLY A 487 -49.11 -31.44 -4.56
N THR A 488 -49.89 -31.25 -3.49
CA THR A 488 -49.61 -30.31 -2.40
C THR A 488 -49.77 -30.88 -0.98
N LEU A 489 -49.08 -30.30 0.02
CA LEU A 489 -49.20 -30.58 1.47
C LEU A 489 -49.35 -29.28 2.28
N ILE A 490 -50.34 -29.13 3.16
CA ILE A 490 -50.56 -27.89 3.95
C ILE A 490 -50.44 -28.10 5.47
N ASP A 491 -49.90 -27.12 6.22
CA ASP A 491 -49.68 -27.15 7.68
C ASP A 491 -50.83 -26.47 8.43
N ILE A 492 -51.28 -27.10 9.52
CA ILE A 492 -52.39 -26.64 10.38
C ILE A 492 -51.97 -26.42 11.86
N THR A 493 -50.72 -26.06 12.16
CA THR A 493 -50.12 -25.98 13.52
C THR A 493 -50.29 -24.65 14.28
N ASN A 494 -50.35 -23.50 13.60
CA ASN A 494 -50.47 -22.19 14.29
C ASN A 494 -51.82 -22.04 15.03
N GLU A 495 -52.85 -22.74 14.56
CA GLU A 495 -54.10 -22.96 15.30
C GLU A 495 -53.91 -23.72 16.62
N LYS A 496 -52.72 -24.31 16.86
CA LYS A 496 -52.36 -25.04 18.08
C LYS A 496 -51.37 -24.29 19.01
N GLU A 497 -50.54 -23.35 18.51
CA GLU A 497 -49.41 -22.74 19.26
C GLU A 497 -49.59 -21.31 19.79
N VAL A 498 -50.50 -20.50 19.22
CA VAL A 498 -50.79 -19.14 19.74
C VAL A 498 -51.16 -19.15 21.23
N GLN A 499 -51.58 -20.31 21.74
CA GLN A 499 -51.89 -20.57 23.12
C GLN A 499 -50.67 -20.62 24.07
N GLU A 500 -49.42 -20.74 23.58
CA GLU A 500 -48.24 -21.09 24.41
C GLU A 500 -47.20 -19.94 24.63
N LYS A 501 -47.10 -18.94 23.74
CA LYS A 501 -45.99 -17.94 23.69
C LYS A 501 -46.04 -16.73 24.65
N LEU A 502 -47.15 -16.45 25.33
CA LEU A 502 -47.27 -15.27 26.20
C LEU A 502 -46.31 -15.30 27.43
N VAL A 503 -45.81 -16.48 27.80
CA VAL A 503 -45.13 -16.73 29.07
C VAL A 503 -43.62 -16.42 29.07
N THR A 504 -42.93 -16.45 27.92
CA THR A 504 -41.45 -16.42 27.87
C THR A 504 -40.81 -15.01 27.80
N SER A 505 -41.56 -13.98 27.41
CA SER A 505 -41.03 -12.61 27.19
C SER A 505 -40.62 -11.85 28.46
N GLU A 506 -41.17 -12.19 29.64
CA GLU A 506 -40.90 -11.46 30.88
C GLU A 506 -39.51 -11.73 31.49
N ALA A 507 -38.85 -12.85 31.15
CA ALA A 507 -37.62 -13.27 31.83
C ALA A 507 -36.35 -12.51 31.38
N ASN A 508 -36.26 -12.08 30.11
CA ASN A 508 -35.01 -11.56 29.54
C ASN A 508 -34.67 -10.11 29.96
N LEU A 509 -35.68 -9.27 30.21
CA LEU A 509 -35.46 -7.86 30.60
C LEU A 509 -34.78 -7.73 31.97
N ARG A 510 -34.91 -8.74 32.85
CA ARG A 510 -34.40 -8.69 34.23
C ARG A 510 -32.89 -8.93 34.34
N TYR A 511 -32.27 -9.60 33.36
CA TYR A 511 -30.84 -9.92 33.39
C TYR A 511 -29.93 -8.75 32.97
N LEU A 512 -30.38 -7.89 32.05
CA LEU A 512 -29.58 -6.79 31.53
C LEU A 512 -29.36 -5.65 32.52
N LEU A 513 -30.32 -5.40 33.43
CA LEU A 513 -30.18 -4.33 34.42
C LEU A 513 -29.14 -4.65 35.51
N ASN A 514 -28.90 -5.92 35.81
CA ASN A 514 -28.10 -6.35 36.96
C ASN A 514 -26.58 -6.44 36.72
N SER A 515 -26.10 -6.19 35.49
CA SER A 515 -24.67 -6.27 35.13
C SER A 515 -23.92 -4.92 35.14
N SER A 516 -24.58 -3.81 35.45
CA SER A 516 -23.94 -2.48 35.50
C SER A 516 -23.12 -2.28 36.79
N PRO A 517 -21.88 -1.74 36.70
CA PRO A 517 -21.02 -1.49 37.87
C PRO A 517 -21.41 -0.23 38.67
N GLN A 518 -22.28 0.61 38.12
CA GLN A 518 -22.87 1.77 38.79
C GLN A 518 -24.16 1.38 39.51
N SER A 519 -24.45 2.06 40.62
CA SER A 519 -25.75 1.93 41.30
C SER A 519 -26.82 2.64 40.50
N ILE A 520 -27.83 1.88 40.03
CA ILE A 520 -28.92 2.41 39.19
C ILE A 520 -30.27 2.20 39.88
N TYR A 521 -31.03 3.28 39.96
CA TYR A 521 -32.40 3.30 40.48
C TYR A 521 -33.33 3.83 39.40
N LEU A 522 -34.51 3.22 39.27
CA LEU A 522 -35.62 3.75 38.50
C LEU A 522 -36.66 4.31 39.45
N LEU A 523 -36.99 5.58 39.29
CA LEU A 523 -37.87 6.34 40.18
C LEU A 523 -39.15 6.76 39.44
N ASP A 524 -40.28 6.74 40.14
CA ASP A 524 -41.55 7.29 39.66
C ASP A 524 -41.63 8.81 39.84
N GLU A 525 -42.71 9.42 39.34
CA GLU A 525 -43.00 10.85 39.46
C GLU A 525 -43.00 11.38 40.91
N ASN A 526 -43.20 10.49 41.89
CA ASN A 526 -43.27 10.81 43.32
C ASN A 526 -41.99 10.41 44.08
N LEU A 527 -40.86 10.21 43.38
CA LEU A 527 -39.57 9.83 43.96
C LEU A 527 -39.60 8.50 44.72
N ARG A 528 -40.48 7.58 44.31
CA ARG A 528 -40.51 6.20 44.81
C ARG A 528 -39.77 5.28 43.87
N ILE A 529 -39.12 4.29 44.45
CA ILE A 529 -38.29 3.35 43.72
C ILE A 529 -39.18 2.32 43.03
N VAL A 530 -39.17 2.29 41.70
CA VAL A 530 -39.93 1.37 40.85
C VAL A 530 -39.15 0.10 40.59
N ALA A 531 -37.84 0.24 40.31
CA ALA A 531 -36.91 -0.85 40.09
C ALA A 531 -35.49 -0.39 40.42
N PHE A 532 -34.58 -1.33 40.64
CA PHE A 532 -33.17 -1.06 40.90
C PHE A 532 -32.33 -2.27 40.50
N ASN A 533 -31.04 -2.05 40.28
CA ASN A 533 -30.09 -3.14 39.99
C ASN A 533 -29.42 -3.67 41.26
N THR A 534 -28.78 -4.84 41.17
CA THR A 534 -28.07 -5.47 42.30
C THR A 534 -27.03 -4.55 42.96
N LYS A 535 -26.38 -3.68 42.20
CA LYS A 535 -25.34 -2.77 42.70
C LYS A 535 -25.91 -1.70 43.64
N ALA A 536 -27.05 -1.12 43.26
CA ALA A 536 -27.80 -0.17 44.09
C ALA A 536 -28.24 -0.79 45.43
N GLU A 537 -28.68 -2.04 45.41
CA GLU A 537 -29.05 -2.76 46.65
C GLU A 537 -27.83 -2.98 47.56
N GLU A 538 -26.69 -3.35 47.00
CA GLU A 538 -25.44 -3.55 47.75
C GLU A 538 -24.97 -2.25 48.42
N GLU A 539 -24.94 -1.15 47.67
CA GLU A 539 -24.48 0.15 48.17
C GLU A 539 -25.37 0.67 49.31
N VAL A 540 -26.70 0.57 49.17
CA VAL A 540 -27.62 0.95 50.25
C VAL A 540 -27.45 0.08 51.49
N ARG A 541 -27.16 -1.21 51.30
CA ARG A 541 -26.88 -2.13 52.40
C ARG A 541 -25.58 -1.79 53.13
N VAL A 542 -24.53 -1.34 52.43
CA VAL A 542 -23.24 -0.98 53.06
C VAL A 542 -23.29 0.41 53.70
N SER A 543 -23.80 1.41 52.99
CA SER A 543 -23.73 2.82 53.42
C SER A 543 -24.84 3.20 54.41
N PHE A 544 -26.03 2.61 54.29
CA PHE A 544 -27.19 2.97 55.12
C PHE A 544 -27.69 1.81 56.02
N LEU A 545 -27.08 0.62 55.92
CA LEU A 545 -27.43 -0.59 56.68
C LEU A 545 -28.93 -0.96 56.59
N ARG A 546 -29.56 -0.71 55.44
CA ARG A 546 -30.98 -0.98 55.16
C ARG A 546 -31.16 -1.81 53.89
N THR A 547 -32.32 -2.44 53.75
CA THR A 547 -32.68 -3.21 52.55
C THR A 547 -33.54 -2.37 51.62
N LEU A 548 -33.11 -2.22 50.37
CA LEU A 548 -33.81 -1.48 49.33
C LEU A 548 -35.10 -2.22 48.91
N ARG A 549 -36.23 -1.50 48.77
CA ARG A 549 -37.52 -2.09 48.37
C ARG A 549 -38.26 -1.20 47.38
N THR A 550 -38.97 -1.83 46.44
CA THR A 550 -39.83 -1.13 45.49
C THR A 550 -41.04 -0.50 46.20
N GLY A 551 -41.51 0.64 45.70
CA GLY A 551 -42.62 1.44 46.25
C GLY A 551 -42.24 2.37 47.41
N GLN A 552 -41.02 2.27 47.96
CA GLN A 552 -40.52 3.17 49.00
C GLN A 552 -39.89 4.44 48.42
N SER A 553 -39.88 5.53 49.19
CA SER A 553 -39.28 6.80 48.74
C SER A 553 -37.75 6.76 48.84
N VAL A 554 -37.07 7.30 47.82
CA VAL A 554 -35.61 7.42 47.77
C VAL A 554 -35.06 8.27 48.92
N PHE A 555 -35.87 9.17 49.49
CA PHE A 555 -35.53 9.98 50.66
C PHE A 555 -35.27 9.16 51.93
N THR A 556 -35.68 7.90 51.95
CA THR A 556 -35.38 6.98 53.07
C THR A 556 -33.90 6.57 53.10
N TYR A 557 -33.17 6.83 52.01
CA TYR A 557 -31.83 6.32 51.71
C TYR A 557 -30.83 7.43 51.32
N ILE A 558 -31.13 8.69 51.61
CA ILE A 558 -30.21 9.83 51.42
C ILE A 558 -30.24 10.73 52.66
N ASP A 559 -29.20 11.54 52.84
CA ASP A 559 -29.13 12.50 53.95
C ASP A 559 -30.02 13.73 53.73
N ALA A 560 -30.57 14.28 54.82
CA ALA A 560 -31.50 15.41 54.82
C ALA A 560 -30.97 16.66 54.09
N THR A 561 -29.65 16.85 54.07
CA THR A 561 -28.99 17.98 53.39
C THR A 561 -29.00 17.86 51.86
N GLN A 562 -29.28 16.67 51.33
CA GLN A 562 -29.30 16.40 49.89
C GLN A 562 -30.72 16.34 49.32
N GLU A 563 -31.75 16.32 50.18
CA GLU A 563 -33.14 16.15 49.75
C GLU A 563 -33.61 17.24 48.78
N ASP A 564 -33.31 18.50 49.08
CA ASP A 564 -33.73 19.64 48.25
C ASP A 564 -33.11 19.55 46.85
N ARG A 565 -31.82 19.23 46.78
CA ARG A 565 -31.09 19.09 45.52
C ARG A 565 -31.54 17.87 44.72
N THR A 566 -31.81 16.75 45.39
CA THR A 566 -32.35 15.53 44.76
C THR A 566 -33.77 15.77 44.20
N ARG A 567 -34.62 16.50 44.94
CA ARG A 567 -35.96 16.85 44.49
C ARG A 567 -35.92 17.78 43.27
N GLU A 568 -35.04 18.77 43.29
CA GLU A 568 -34.83 19.69 42.16
C GLU A 568 -34.32 18.94 40.92
N SER A 569 -33.26 18.14 41.06
CA SER A 569 -32.69 17.33 39.97
C SER A 569 -33.68 16.34 39.37
N HIS A 570 -34.49 15.68 40.21
CA HIS A 570 -35.53 14.76 39.75
C HIS A 570 -36.66 15.47 39.00
N ASN A 571 -37.13 16.62 39.49
CA ASN A 571 -38.16 17.40 38.81
C ASN A 571 -37.69 17.91 37.45
N ARG A 572 -36.43 18.33 37.34
CA ARG A 572 -35.83 18.69 36.05
C ARG A 572 -35.75 17.50 35.10
N ALA A 573 -35.40 16.32 35.63
CA ALA A 573 -35.42 15.08 34.85
C ALA A 573 -36.83 14.69 34.39
N LEU A 574 -37.87 14.88 35.20
CA LEU A 574 -39.26 14.68 34.77
C LEU A 574 -39.69 15.66 33.66
N GLN A 575 -39.06 16.84 33.58
CA GLN A 575 -39.27 17.80 32.49
C GLN A 575 -38.41 17.49 31.26
N GLY A 576 -37.66 16.39 31.27
CA GLY A 576 -36.81 15.94 30.16
C GLY A 576 -35.35 16.38 30.26
N GLU A 577 -34.93 17.07 31.31
CA GLU A 577 -33.55 17.56 31.46
C GLU A 577 -32.66 16.63 32.28
N THR A 578 -31.50 16.27 31.74
CA THR A 578 -30.49 15.54 32.52
C THR A 578 -29.74 16.47 33.47
N THR A 579 -29.59 16.08 34.73
CA THR A 579 -28.77 16.81 35.70
C THR A 579 -27.64 15.94 36.23
N VAL A 580 -26.42 16.50 36.29
CA VAL A 580 -25.22 15.83 36.79
C VAL A 580 -24.45 16.78 37.69
N TYR A 581 -23.94 16.30 38.82
CA TYR A 581 -23.09 17.10 39.70
C TYR A 581 -22.13 16.26 40.53
N GLU A 582 -20.99 16.86 40.87
CA GLU A 582 -20.03 16.31 41.81
C GLU A 582 -20.29 16.83 43.23
N THR A 583 -20.14 15.96 44.22
CA THR A 583 -20.30 16.29 45.64
C THR A 583 -19.17 15.67 46.46
N ASN A 584 -18.68 16.40 47.46
CA ASN A 584 -17.63 15.94 48.37
C ASN A 584 -18.25 15.70 49.75
N THR A 585 -18.20 14.45 50.21
CA THR A 585 -18.75 14.01 51.50
C THR A 585 -17.69 14.06 52.63
N GLY A 586 -16.59 14.79 52.41
CA GLY A 586 -15.47 14.95 53.34
C GLY A 586 -14.35 13.94 53.11
N THR A 587 -14.71 12.66 52.91
CA THR A 587 -13.74 11.57 52.66
C THR A 587 -13.73 11.14 51.19
N TYR A 588 -14.86 11.25 50.49
CA TYR A 588 -15.03 10.82 49.10
C TYR A 588 -15.71 11.89 48.22
N TRP A 589 -15.27 11.97 46.97
CA TRP A 589 -15.88 12.73 45.88
C TRP A 589 -16.79 11.80 45.08
N HIS A 590 -18.07 12.14 44.92
CA HIS A 590 -19.03 11.37 44.12
C HIS A 590 -19.59 12.22 42.98
N GLU A 591 -19.87 11.60 41.83
CA GLU A 591 -20.66 12.15 40.73
C GLU A 591 -22.07 11.52 40.74
N ILE A 592 -23.12 12.34 40.71
CA ILE A 592 -24.53 11.92 40.76
C ILE A 592 -25.26 12.43 39.53
N ALA A 593 -26.03 11.56 38.86
CA ALA A 593 -26.78 11.89 37.65
C ALA A 593 -28.25 11.44 37.68
N PHE A 594 -29.16 12.32 37.26
CA PHE A 594 -30.59 12.04 37.04
C PHE A 594 -30.94 12.20 35.56
N ARG A 595 -31.56 11.18 34.96
CA ARG A 595 -31.88 11.12 33.52
C ARG A 595 -33.34 10.69 33.29
N PRO A 596 -34.09 11.32 32.38
CA PRO A 596 -35.43 10.86 32.00
C PRO A 596 -35.40 9.52 31.26
N VAL A 597 -36.34 8.64 31.59
CA VAL A 597 -36.65 7.43 30.81
C VAL A 597 -37.91 7.69 30.01
N LEU A 598 -37.77 7.74 28.69
CA LEU A 598 -38.83 8.11 27.75
C LEU A 598 -39.59 6.88 27.25
N GLY A 599 -40.91 6.99 27.17
CA GLY A 599 -41.77 6.02 26.50
C GLY A 599 -41.81 6.22 24.98
N PRO A 600 -42.52 5.34 24.24
CA PRO A 600 -42.62 5.40 22.78
C PRO A 600 -43.15 6.74 22.22
N GLU A 601 -43.96 7.45 23.02
CA GLU A 601 -44.57 8.74 22.65
C GLU A 601 -43.79 9.96 23.22
N LEU A 602 -42.52 9.79 23.60
CA LEU A 602 -41.64 10.84 24.18
C LEU A 602 -42.12 11.44 25.51
N GLN A 603 -43.13 10.84 26.13
CA GLN A 603 -43.48 11.11 27.52
C GLN A 603 -42.46 10.49 28.48
N VAL A 604 -42.05 11.24 29.51
CA VAL A 604 -41.18 10.71 30.57
C VAL A 604 -41.99 9.72 31.41
N LEU A 605 -41.63 8.44 31.36
CA LEU A 605 -42.30 7.36 32.10
C LEU A 605 -41.75 7.21 33.53
N ALA A 606 -40.48 7.51 33.72
CA ALA A 606 -39.75 7.38 34.98
C ALA A 606 -38.42 8.15 34.91
N VAL A 607 -37.71 8.28 36.03
CA VAL A 607 -36.37 8.89 36.10
C VAL A 607 -35.34 7.84 36.53
N ALA A 608 -34.27 7.70 35.75
CA ALA A 608 -33.11 6.89 36.10
C ALA A 608 -32.09 7.73 36.89
N LEU A 609 -31.68 7.24 38.06
CA LEU A 609 -30.66 7.83 38.93
C LEU A 609 -29.42 6.93 38.95
N SER A 610 -28.23 7.50 38.74
CA SER A 610 -26.93 6.82 38.84
C SER A 610 -25.91 7.59 39.70
N ILE A 611 -25.05 6.87 40.43
CA ILE A 611 -24.05 7.43 41.38
C ILE A 611 -22.69 6.73 41.20
N GLU A 612 -21.57 7.50 41.19
CA GLU A 612 -20.18 7.03 40.97
C GLU A 612 -19.14 7.77 41.88
N ASP A 613 -18.01 7.14 42.28
CA ASP A 613 -16.93 7.71 43.14
C ASP A 613 -15.66 8.11 42.33
N ILE A 614 -15.08 9.30 42.57
CA ILE A 614 -13.99 9.93 41.78
C ILE A 614 -12.79 10.45 42.62
N THR A 615 -12.64 10.00 43.87
CA THR A 615 -11.74 10.60 44.89
C THR A 615 -10.23 10.55 44.60
N GLU A 616 -9.73 9.41 44.10
CA GLU A 616 -8.29 9.15 43.94
C GLU A 616 -7.63 10.05 42.88
N ARG A 617 -8.44 10.54 41.94
CA ARG A 617 -7.99 11.29 40.76
C ARG A 617 -7.44 12.69 41.07
N LYS A 618 -7.76 13.31 42.21
CA LYS A 618 -7.53 14.75 42.45
C LYS A 618 -6.20 15.12 43.14
N ARG A 619 -5.62 14.27 43.98
CA ARG A 619 -4.49 14.67 44.87
C ARG A 619 -3.09 14.58 44.25
N ILE A 620 -2.89 13.85 43.17
CA ILE A 620 -1.57 13.55 42.58
C ILE A 620 -1.09 14.64 41.60
N VAL A 621 -1.95 15.59 41.24
CA VAL A 621 -1.75 16.42 40.04
C VAL A 621 -0.86 17.66 40.24
N GLU A 622 -0.62 18.23 41.43
CA GLU A 622 -0.23 19.67 41.47
C GLU A 622 1.27 20.03 41.65
N SER A 623 2.01 19.54 42.66
CA SER A 623 3.33 20.10 43.02
C SER A 623 4.53 19.61 42.20
N LEU A 624 4.42 18.47 41.51
CA LEU A 624 5.51 17.88 40.72
C LEU A 624 5.75 18.63 39.39
N GLN A 625 4.78 19.43 38.95
CA GLN A 625 4.68 19.87 37.55
C GLN A 625 5.66 20.95 37.07
N GLN A 626 6.44 21.63 37.93
CA GLN A 626 7.08 22.91 37.54
C GLN A 626 8.61 22.90 37.35
N SER A 627 9.39 22.19 38.18
CA SER A 627 10.86 22.12 38.06
C SER A 627 11.34 20.99 37.13
N GLU A 628 10.61 19.87 37.08
CA GLU A 628 10.77 18.87 36.00
C GLU A 628 10.63 19.54 34.62
N LYS A 629 9.73 20.53 34.52
CA LYS A 629 9.30 21.13 33.26
C LYS A 629 10.38 21.88 32.47
N GLN A 630 11.52 22.26 33.06
CA GLN A 630 12.58 23.01 32.36
C GLN A 630 13.80 22.15 32.02
N LEU A 631 14.27 21.33 32.97
CA LEU A 631 15.38 20.40 32.74
C LEU A 631 14.97 19.23 31.84
N SER A 632 13.73 18.73 31.99
CA SER A 632 13.13 17.79 31.02
C SER A 632 13.07 18.40 29.62
N ARG A 633 12.80 19.71 29.52
CA ARG A 633 12.54 20.35 28.21
C ARG A 633 13.78 20.46 27.34
N ALA A 634 14.97 20.69 27.93
CA ALA A 634 16.23 20.72 27.18
C ALA A 634 16.72 19.32 26.78
N GLN A 635 16.48 18.30 27.62
CA GLN A 635 16.77 16.90 27.30
C GLN A 635 15.79 16.33 26.25
N GLU A 636 14.49 16.69 26.34
CA GLU A 636 13.46 16.35 25.34
C GLU A 636 13.80 16.91 23.96
N LEU A 637 14.25 18.16 23.87
CA LEU A 637 14.55 18.81 22.58
C LEU A 637 15.71 18.15 21.79
N SER A 638 16.54 17.30 22.40
CA SER A 638 17.66 16.62 21.75
C SER A 638 17.52 15.09 21.70
N ASN A 639 16.41 14.51 22.19
CA ASN A 639 16.20 13.06 22.33
C ASN A 639 17.36 12.32 23.00
N MET A 640 17.98 12.96 24.00
CA MET A 640 19.12 12.43 24.74
C MET A 640 18.81 12.39 26.23
N GLY A 641 19.22 11.32 26.90
CA GLY A 641 19.25 11.26 28.35
C GLY A 641 20.66 10.96 28.84
N SER A 642 20.89 11.24 30.11
CA SER A 642 22.18 11.00 30.76
C SER A 642 22.06 9.91 31.82
N TRP A 643 23.14 9.18 32.02
CA TRP A 643 23.29 8.21 33.09
C TRP A 643 24.68 8.36 33.72
N GLU A 644 24.78 7.98 34.98
CA GLU A 644 25.99 8.00 35.77
C GLU A 644 26.03 6.75 36.62
N TYR A 645 27.19 6.13 36.71
CA TYR A 645 27.41 4.94 37.52
C TYR A 645 28.59 5.19 38.45
N ASP A 646 28.31 5.18 39.74
CA ASP A 646 29.33 5.20 40.77
C ASP A 646 29.80 3.76 41.02
N ILE A 647 31.07 3.49 40.68
CA ILE A 647 31.63 2.13 40.76
C ILE A 647 31.93 1.75 42.21
N ILE A 648 32.28 2.73 43.05
CA ILE A 648 32.64 2.50 44.46
C ILE A 648 31.38 2.18 45.27
N MET A 649 30.31 2.95 45.06
CA MET A 649 29.03 2.76 45.75
C MET A 649 28.14 1.72 45.07
N GLY A 650 28.44 1.34 43.82
CA GLY A 650 27.67 0.37 43.04
C GLY A 650 26.29 0.88 42.59
N THR A 651 26.11 2.20 42.50
CA THR A 651 24.80 2.84 42.25
C THR A 651 24.77 3.54 40.90
N ILE A 652 23.71 3.32 40.11
CA ILE A 652 23.47 4.02 38.85
C ILE A 652 22.38 5.10 39.05
N VAL A 653 22.60 6.27 38.47
CA VAL A 653 21.67 7.39 38.45
C VAL A 653 21.33 7.73 37.00
N TRP A 654 20.06 7.90 36.70
CA TRP A 654 19.53 8.24 35.36
C TRP A 654 18.78 9.57 35.40
N SER A 655 18.78 10.30 34.27
CA SER A 655 17.91 11.47 34.11
C SER A 655 16.46 11.10 33.79
N ASP A 656 15.50 11.98 34.11
CA ASP A 656 14.06 11.75 33.86
C ASP A 656 13.77 11.50 32.37
N ASN A 657 14.52 12.15 31.48
CA ASN A 657 14.40 11.90 30.04
C ASN A 657 14.92 10.52 29.62
N LEU A 658 15.87 9.90 30.35
CA LEU A 658 16.36 8.55 30.06
C LEU A 658 15.29 7.49 30.37
N TYR A 659 14.51 7.69 31.44
CA TYR A 659 13.32 6.88 31.74
C TYR A 659 12.26 7.02 30.65
N LYS A 660 11.96 8.26 30.21
CA LYS A 660 11.07 8.53 29.06
C LYS A 660 11.58 7.90 27.75
N LEU A 661 12.88 7.94 27.52
CA LEU A 661 13.58 7.34 26.38
C LEU A 661 13.49 5.82 26.34
N TYR A 662 13.58 5.15 27.48
CA TYR A 662 13.41 3.69 27.55
C TYR A 662 11.96 3.28 27.84
N ASN A 663 11.00 4.21 27.84
CA ASN A 663 9.62 4.01 28.32
C ASN A 663 9.55 3.23 29.65
N LEU A 664 10.60 3.38 30.46
CA LEU A 664 10.73 2.74 31.75
C LEU A 664 10.25 3.74 32.76
N SER A 665 9.36 3.30 33.62
CA SER A 665 9.08 4.12 34.78
C SER A 665 10.30 4.12 35.70
N LYS A 666 10.66 5.33 36.18
CA LYS A 666 11.58 5.60 37.30
C LYS A 666 11.19 4.84 38.57
N GLU A 667 9.96 4.33 38.63
CA GLU A 667 9.42 3.56 39.75
C GLU A 667 9.68 2.05 39.63
N THR A 668 9.58 1.46 38.44
CA THR A 668 9.67 0.00 38.25
C THR A 668 11.08 -0.47 37.93
N PHE A 669 11.91 0.45 37.47
CA PHE A 669 13.23 0.12 37.00
C PHE A 669 14.27 0.79 37.89
N THR A 670 14.88 -0.02 38.75
CA THR A 670 16.04 0.43 39.51
C THR A 670 17.29 0.10 38.68
N PRO A 671 18.02 1.12 38.19
CA PRO A 671 19.18 0.88 37.37
C PRO A 671 20.29 0.26 38.23
N GLN A 672 20.52 -1.02 38.00
CA GLN A 672 21.66 -1.77 38.51
C GLN A 672 22.32 -2.42 37.30
N VAL A 673 23.61 -2.72 37.38
CA VAL A 673 24.35 -3.27 36.23
C VAL A 673 23.67 -4.52 35.65
N ALA A 674 23.13 -5.40 36.50
CA ALA A 674 22.43 -6.61 36.09
C ALA A 674 21.07 -6.34 35.39
N THR A 675 20.34 -5.31 35.81
CA THR A 675 19.01 -4.95 35.27
C THR A 675 19.10 -4.07 34.04
N VAL A 676 20.02 -3.10 34.00
CA VAL A 676 20.31 -2.28 32.80
C VAL A 676 20.77 -3.19 31.65
N LYS A 677 21.54 -4.23 31.96
CA LYS A 677 21.91 -5.26 31.00
C LYS A 677 20.70 -6.05 30.45
N GLN A 678 19.61 -6.18 31.21
CA GLN A 678 18.40 -6.86 30.73
C GLN A 678 17.54 -6.00 29.80
N LEU A 679 17.65 -4.67 29.88
CA LEU A 679 17.01 -3.74 28.95
C LEU A 679 17.63 -3.76 27.56
N VAL A 680 18.90 -4.12 27.48
CA VAL A 680 19.52 -4.48 26.21
C VAL A 680 18.86 -5.75 25.70
N HIS A 681 18.46 -5.73 24.43
CA HIS A 681 17.83 -6.86 23.75
C HIS A 681 18.64 -8.15 23.99
N PRO A 682 18.02 -9.30 24.31
CA PRO A 682 18.74 -10.52 24.73
C PRO A 682 19.90 -10.93 23.80
N GLU A 683 19.73 -10.77 22.50
CA GLU A 683 20.75 -11.04 21.46
C GLU A 683 21.93 -10.07 21.50
N ASP A 684 21.72 -8.83 21.94
CA ASP A 684 22.71 -7.77 21.94
C ASP A 684 23.53 -7.78 23.25
N ARG A 685 23.08 -8.49 24.30
CA ARG A 685 23.67 -8.45 25.66
C ARG A 685 25.13 -8.90 25.75
N GLU A 686 25.52 -9.96 25.04
CA GLU A 686 26.90 -10.46 25.05
C GLU A 686 27.85 -9.46 24.37
N MET A 687 27.41 -8.89 23.25
CA MET A 687 28.15 -7.88 22.50
C MET A 687 28.35 -6.61 23.32
N VAL A 688 27.29 -6.11 23.97
CA VAL A 688 27.38 -4.95 24.87
C VAL A 688 28.33 -5.21 26.05
N GLN A 689 28.27 -6.39 26.67
CA GLN A 689 29.15 -6.72 27.80
C GLN A 689 30.63 -6.83 27.38
N ALA A 690 30.92 -7.39 26.20
CA ALA A 690 32.28 -7.51 25.69
C ALA A 690 32.91 -6.12 25.42
N GLN A 691 32.13 -5.18 24.88
CA GLN A 691 32.60 -3.82 24.61
C GLN A 691 32.92 -3.04 25.90
N TYR A 692 32.07 -3.12 26.93
CA TYR A 692 32.37 -2.50 28.23
C TYR A 692 33.65 -3.08 28.86
N LYS A 693 33.86 -4.40 28.78
CA LYS A 693 35.06 -5.06 29.33
C LYS A 693 36.33 -4.63 28.58
N HIS A 694 36.27 -4.53 27.25
CA HIS A 694 37.37 -4.06 26.42
C HIS A 694 37.77 -2.62 26.79
N ALA A 695 36.79 -1.73 26.92
CA ALA A 695 37.05 -0.33 27.25
C ALA A 695 37.64 -0.14 28.66
N LEU A 696 37.22 -0.95 29.65
CA LEU A 696 37.79 -0.98 30.99
C LEU A 696 39.25 -1.46 31.02
N GLN A 697 39.64 -2.39 30.14
CA GLN A 697 41.01 -2.90 30.07
C GLN A 697 41.96 -1.94 29.34
N ASN A 698 41.46 -1.28 28.29
CA ASN A 698 42.26 -0.46 27.39
C ASN A 698 42.18 1.05 27.66
N HIS A 699 41.38 1.49 28.65
CA HIS A 699 41.16 2.90 29.00
C HIS A 699 40.58 3.74 27.84
N GLU A 700 39.61 3.17 27.13
CA GLU A 700 38.98 3.79 25.96
C GLU A 700 37.55 4.26 26.26
N THR A 701 37.02 5.16 25.43
CA THR A 701 35.61 5.55 25.47
C THR A 701 34.72 4.45 24.89
N VAL A 702 33.58 4.21 25.52
CA VAL A 702 32.61 3.20 25.11
C VAL A 702 31.62 3.82 24.15
N THR A 703 31.49 3.29 22.93
CA THR A 703 30.42 3.65 21.99
C THR A 703 29.70 2.40 21.52
N ILE A 704 28.40 2.29 21.81
CA ILE A 704 27.61 1.07 21.59
C ILE A 704 26.28 1.42 20.94
N GLU A 705 26.01 0.84 19.78
CA GLU A 705 24.67 0.78 19.20
C GLU A 705 24.01 -0.53 19.59
N HIS A 706 22.83 -0.45 20.19
CA HIS A 706 22.11 -1.63 20.60
C HIS A 706 20.61 -1.38 20.59
N ARG A 707 19.86 -2.48 20.49
CA ARG A 707 18.42 -2.45 20.67
C ARG A 707 18.14 -2.43 22.16
N ALA A 708 17.45 -1.39 22.60
CA ALA A 708 16.82 -1.35 23.90
C ALA A 708 15.40 -1.92 23.77
N VAL A 709 15.07 -2.90 24.59
CA VAL A 709 13.70 -3.37 24.74
C VAL A 709 13.11 -2.60 25.88
N THR A 710 12.14 -1.75 25.54
CA THR A 710 11.33 -1.08 26.53
C THR A 710 10.29 -2.09 27.06
N PRO A 711 9.82 -2.00 28.31
CA PRO A 711 8.99 -3.03 28.94
C PRO A 711 7.64 -3.29 28.27
N ASP A 712 7.12 -2.29 27.56
CA ASP A 712 5.94 -2.38 26.69
C ASP A 712 6.20 -3.25 25.43
N GLY A 713 7.38 -3.86 25.34
CA GLY A 713 7.82 -4.69 24.24
C GLY A 713 8.26 -3.91 23.01
N ARG A 714 8.24 -2.57 23.04
CA ARG A 714 8.76 -1.76 21.92
C ARG A 714 10.28 -1.83 21.91
N VAL A 715 10.83 -1.89 20.71
CA VAL A 715 12.27 -1.91 20.52
C VAL A 715 12.70 -0.54 20.05
N ARG A 716 13.57 0.10 20.82
CA ARG A 716 14.18 1.37 20.47
C ARG A 716 15.62 1.14 20.08
N ASN A 717 16.08 1.88 19.08
CA ASN A 717 17.47 1.84 18.67
C ASN A 717 18.21 2.93 19.44
N MET A 718 19.15 2.50 20.29
CA MET A 718 19.87 3.38 21.19
C MET A 718 21.35 3.40 20.80
N VAL A 719 21.91 4.60 20.73
CA VAL A 719 23.37 4.77 20.73
C VAL A 719 23.79 5.31 22.08
N GLN A 720 24.77 4.66 22.70
CA GLN A 720 25.31 5.02 23.99
C GLN A 720 26.78 5.40 23.87
N ILE A 721 27.15 6.53 24.46
CA ILE A 721 28.53 6.98 24.58
C ILE A 721 28.85 7.11 26.08
N GLY A 722 29.90 6.45 26.54
CA GLY A 722 30.32 6.44 27.94
C GLY A 722 31.81 6.72 28.13
N GLU A 723 32.12 7.51 29.16
CA GLU A 723 33.48 7.81 29.61
C GLU A 723 33.71 7.22 31.01
N ILE A 724 34.91 6.71 31.24
CA ILE A 724 35.32 6.07 32.51
C ILE A 724 36.32 7.00 33.21
N PHE A 725 36.08 7.28 34.48
CA PHE A 725 36.91 8.13 35.32
C PHE A 725 37.70 7.26 36.30
N TYR A 726 39.00 7.54 36.42
CA TYR A 726 39.94 6.77 37.23
C TYR A 726 40.49 7.61 38.40
N ASP A 727 40.87 6.98 39.50
CA ASP A 727 41.56 7.61 40.63
C ASP A 727 43.09 7.71 40.41
N ASP A 728 43.79 8.31 41.38
CA ASP A 728 45.24 8.52 41.37
C ASP A 728 46.06 7.21 41.36
N HIS A 729 45.42 6.06 41.62
CA HIS A 729 46.02 4.73 41.54
C HIS A 729 45.60 3.99 40.25
N ASN A 730 45.01 4.71 39.30
CA ASN A 730 44.54 4.24 38.01
C ASN A 730 43.46 3.16 38.12
N GLN A 731 42.62 3.23 39.17
CA GLN A 731 41.45 2.37 39.36
C GLN A 731 40.16 3.10 38.94
N PRO A 732 39.22 2.44 38.25
CA PRO A 732 38.00 3.09 37.77
C PRO A 732 37.03 3.35 38.94
N VAL A 733 36.67 4.61 39.14
CA VAL A 733 35.84 5.05 40.26
C VAL A 733 34.43 5.45 39.85
N ARG A 734 34.25 5.88 38.60
CA ARG A 734 32.97 6.39 38.10
C ARG A 734 32.86 6.23 36.58
N MET A 735 31.66 6.02 36.06
CA MET A 735 31.37 6.10 34.62
C MET A 735 30.21 7.04 34.39
N ALA A 736 30.27 7.87 33.36
CA ALA A 736 29.16 8.71 32.99
C ALA A 736 29.02 8.74 31.47
N GLY A 737 27.78 8.92 31.00
CA GLY A 737 27.53 8.88 29.58
C GLY A 737 26.15 9.38 29.21
N THR A 738 25.91 9.39 27.90
CA THR A 738 24.65 9.76 27.30
C THR A 738 24.11 8.60 26.48
N ILE A 739 22.78 8.57 26.35
CA ILE A 739 22.08 7.65 25.47
C ILE A 739 21.15 8.48 24.61
N GLN A 740 21.21 8.26 23.31
CA GLN A 740 20.38 8.95 22.33
C GLN A 740 19.47 7.96 21.61
N ASP A 741 18.21 8.35 21.44
CA ASP A 741 17.28 7.62 20.58
C ASP A 741 17.57 7.92 19.12
N ILE A 742 17.97 6.89 18.38
CA ILE A 742 18.10 6.93 16.92
C ILE A 742 16.92 6.21 16.26
N THR A 743 15.85 5.90 17.00
CA THR A 743 14.67 5.22 16.48
C THR A 743 14.02 6.01 15.36
N ALA A 744 13.88 7.34 15.45
CA ALA A 744 13.34 8.13 14.31
C ALA A 744 14.18 8.00 13.02
N ARG A 745 15.50 7.84 13.13
CA ARG A 745 16.41 7.58 11.99
C ARG A 745 16.19 6.17 11.43
N LYS A 746 16.17 5.17 12.31
CA LYS A 746 15.90 3.76 11.96
C LYS A 746 14.47 3.55 11.46
N GLU A 747 13.51 4.31 11.96
CA GLU A 747 12.10 4.35 11.56
C GLU A 747 11.98 5.02 10.21
N ALA A 748 12.76 6.06 9.88
CA ALA A 748 12.79 6.60 8.52
C ALA A 748 13.41 5.60 7.53
N GLU A 749 14.48 4.89 7.90
CA GLU A 749 15.07 3.79 7.12
C GLU A 749 14.10 2.59 6.97
N GLN A 750 13.37 2.26 8.04
CA GLN A 750 12.32 1.26 8.04
C GLN A 750 11.06 1.74 7.33
N GLU A 751 10.72 3.02 7.31
CA GLU A 751 9.60 3.62 6.58
C GLU A 751 9.92 3.60 5.10
N ILE A 752 11.17 3.84 4.71
CA ILE A 752 11.67 3.62 3.35
C ILE A 752 11.48 2.14 2.96
N THR A 753 11.89 1.22 3.84
CA THR A 753 11.77 -0.23 3.60
C THR A 753 10.32 -0.70 3.61
N LYS A 754 9.48 -0.20 4.54
CA LYS A 754 8.05 -0.48 4.65
C LYS A 754 7.29 0.11 3.49
N THR A 755 7.58 1.34 3.07
CA THR A 755 6.97 1.98 1.89
C THR A 755 7.34 1.20 0.63
N LYS A 756 8.59 0.74 0.51
CA LYS A 756 9.03 -0.13 -0.59
C LYS A 756 8.30 -1.48 -0.58
N ASN A 757 8.27 -2.16 0.57
CA ASN A 757 7.59 -3.45 0.74
C ASN A 757 6.07 -3.33 0.61
N LEU A 758 5.48 -2.22 1.04
CA LEU A 758 4.07 -1.87 0.90
C LEU A 758 3.70 -1.72 -0.56
N LEU A 759 4.48 -0.95 -1.30
CA LEU A 759 4.23 -0.72 -2.72
C LEU A 759 4.44 -2.01 -3.51
N GLN A 760 5.43 -2.83 -3.16
CA GLN A 760 5.60 -4.18 -3.71
C GLN A 760 4.43 -5.12 -3.35
N SER A 761 3.96 -5.13 -2.11
CA SER A 761 2.83 -5.96 -1.68
C SER A 761 1.50 -5.49 -2.28
N THR A 762 1.32 -4.20 -2.50
CA THR A 762 0.11 -3.64 -3.15
C THR A 762 0.06 -4.10 -4.59
N LEU A 763 1.16 -3.96 -5.33
CA LEU A 763 1.27 -4.40 -6.72
C LEU A 763 1.21 -5.92 -6.88
N ALA A 764 1.65 -6.70 -5.89
CA ALA A 764 1.58 -8.17 -5.92
C ALA A 764 0.16 -8.73 -5.72
N ASN A 765 -0.74 -7.95 -5.11
CA ASN A 765 -2.12 -8.37 -4.83
C ASN A 765 -3.15 -7.87 -5.87
N ILE A 766 -2.73 -7.01 -6.80
CA ILE A 766 -3.56 -6.67 -7.96
C ILE A 766 -3.64 -7.93 -8.83
N PRO A 767 -4.84 -8.43 -9.18
CA PRO A 767 -5.02 -9.65 -9.98
C PRO A 767 -4.66 -9.45 -11.48
N GLU A 768 -3.90 -8.40 -11.79
CA GLU A 768 -3.41 -8.06 -13.11
C GLU A 768 -1.88 -8.05 -13.05
N LEU A 769 -1.24 -8.41 -14.15
CA LEU A 769 0.20 -8.26 -14.29
C LEU A 769 0.51 -6.77 -14.47
N ILE A 770 1.21 -6.17 -13.52
CA ILE A 770 1.70 -4.79 -13.61
C ILE A 770 3.13 -4.81 -14.14
N PHE A 771 3.42 -3.99 -15.15
CA PHE A 771 4.75 -3.88 -15.73
C PHE A 771 5.13 -2.42 -16.02
N SER A 772 6.43 -2.19 -16.12
CA SER A 772 7.00 -0.92 -16.57
C SER A 772 8.19 -1.21 -17.48
N ALA A 773 8.35 -0.45 -18.56
CA ALA A 773 9.40 -0.63 -19.55
C ALA A 773 10.08 0.72 -19.89
N ASP A 774 11.36 0.68 -20.26
CA ASP A 774 12.08 1.86 -20.77
C ASP A 774 11.63 2.25 -22.19
N ALA A 775 12.22 3.32 -22.74
CA ALA A 775 11.90 3.83 -24.09
C ALA A 775 12.22 2.80 -25.20
N GLU A 776 13.12 1.86 -24.95
CA GLU A 776 13.49 0.76 -25.83
C GLU A 776 12.66 -0.51 -25.61
N PHE A 777 11.61 -0.43 -24.79
CA PHE A 777 10.67 -1.49 -24.41
C PHE A 777 11.28 -2.61 -23.56
N ASN A 778 12.43 -2.39 -22.92
CA ASN A 778 12.96 -3.36 -21.97
C ASN A 778 12.21 -3.24 -20.64
N THR A 779 11.72 -4.37 -20.13
CA THR A 779 11.02 -4.42 -18.84
C THR A 779 11.94 -3.97 -17.71
N THR A 780 11.61 -2.86 -17.05
CA THR A 780 12.33 -2.33 -15.89
C THR A 780 11.69 -2.78 -14.56
N TYR A 781 10.41 -3.17 -14.61
CA TYR A 781 9.67 -3.71 -13.47
C TYR A 781 8.56 -4.63 -13.97
N VAL A 782 8.29 -5.73 -13.26
CA VAL A 782 7.12 -6.58 -13.45
C VAL A 782 6.67 -7.17 -12.12
N SER A 783 5.36 -7.24 -11.89
CA SER A 783 4.77 -7.82 -10.68
C SER A 783 4.87 -9.36 -10.65
N PRO A 784 4.91 -10.00 -9.47
CA PRO A 784 4.95 -11.46 -9.32
C PRO A 784 3.84 -12.25 -10.04
N HIS A 785 2.68 -11.62 -10.27
CA HIS A 785 1.57 -12.18 -11.06
C HIS A 785 1.95 -12.54 -12.51
N SER A 786 3.16 -12.16 -12.98
CA SER A 786 3.71 -12.64 -14.26
C SER A 786 3.83 -14.15 -14.34
N TYR A 787 4.06 -14.83 -13.21
CA TYR A 787 4.13 -16.29 -13.19
C TYR A 787 2.75 -16.92 -13.41
N ASP A 788 1.73 -16.39 -12.76
CA ASP A 788 0.36 -16.93 -12.86
C ASP A 788 -0.19 -16.73 -14.28
N ILE A 789 -0.03 -15.52 -14.82
CA ILE A 789 -0.58 -15.11 -16.13
C ILE A 789 0.28 -15.62 -17.30
N LEU A 790 1.60 -15.44 -17.27
CA LEU A 790 2.49 -15.76 -18.40
C LEU A 790 3.34 -17.03 -18.19
N GLY A 791 3.52 -17.51 -16.96
CA GLY A 791 4.37 -18.66 -16.64
C GLY A 791 5.86 -18.33 -16.50
N TYR A 792 6.23 -17.05 -16.39
CA TYR A 792 7.62 -16.59 -16.27
C TYR A 792 7.85 -15.89 -14.93
N GLN A 793 9.01 -16.15 -14.33
CA GLN A 793 9.43 -15.45 -13.13
C GLN A 793 9.81 -14.00 -13.45
N PRO A 794 9.59 -13.04 -12.52
CA PRO A 794 9.95 -11.63 -12.74
C PRO A 794 11.40 -11.43 -13.20
N GLU A 795 12.33 -12.19 -12.64
CA GLU A 795 13.77 -12.09 -12.95
C GLU A 795 14.09 -12.49 -14.39
N GLU A 796 13.29 -13.37 -15.01
CA GLU A 796 13.46 -13.77 -16.41
C GLU A 796 12.99 -12.67 -17.38
N LEU A 797 12.05 -11.83 -16.95
CA LEU A 797 11.43 -10.76 -17.74
C LEU A 797 12.17 -9.43 -17.64
N LEU A 798 12.87 -9.16 -16.53
CA LEU A 798 13.63 -7.93 -16.30
C LEU A 798 14.75 -7.76 -17.33
N GLY A 799 14.76 -6.63 -18.04
CA GLY A 799 15.74 -6.30 -19.07
C GLY A 799 15.57 -7.04 -20.41
N ASN A 800 14.51 -7.84 -20.57
CA ASN A 800 14.33 -8.71 -21.74
C ASN A 800 13.01 -8.43 -22.48
N LYS A 801 13.08 -7.64 -23.55
CA LYS A 801 11.91 -7.31 -24.39
C LYS A 801 11.43 -8.45 -25.30
N ASP A 802 12.29 -9.43 -25.58
CA ASP A 802 12.01 -10.48 -26.57
C ASP A 802 10.96 -11.49 -26.08
N ILE A 803 10.81 -11.66 -24.77
CA ILE A 803 9.86 -12.63 -24.20
C ILE A 803 8.41 -12.20 -24.50
N TRP A 804 8.10 -10.91 -24.41
CA TRP A 804 6.79 -10.38 -24.75
C TRP A 804 6.47 -10.56 -26.24
N HIS A 805 7.36 -10.13 -27.12
CA HIS A 805 7.14 -10.20 -28.57
C HIS A 805 7.01 -11.65 -29.09
N LYS A 806 7.71 -12.63 -28.48
CA LYS A 806 7.65 -14.03 -28.91
C LYS A 806 6.39 -14.77 -28.46
N ASN A 807 5.73 -14.27 -27.42
CA ASN A 807 4.59 -14.96 -26.81
C ASN A 807 3.24 -14.43 -27.29
N ILE A 808 3.19 -13.31 -28.00
CA ILE A 808 1.97 -12.83 -28.67
C ILE A 808 1.58 -13.82 -29.77
N TYR A 809 0.29 -14.12 -29.86
CA TYR A 809 -0.24 -15.02 -30.88
C TYR A 809 0.02 -14.46 -32.30
N PRO A 810 0.42 -15.29 -33.28
CA PRO A 810 0.92 -14.79 -34.57
C PRO A 810 -0.01 -13.83 -35.30
N ASP A 811 -1.32 -14.06 -35.23
CA ASP A 811 -2.33 -13.23 -35.90
C ASP A 811 -2.46 -11.82 -35.30
N ASP A 812 -2.06 -11.64 -34.04
CA ASP A 812 -2.18 -10.37 -33.31
C ASP A 812 -0.90 -9.52 -33.40
N LEU A 813 0.21 -10.08 -33.94
CA LEU A 813 1.50 -9.39 -34.09
C LEU A 813 1.44 -8.10 -34.94
N PRO A 814 0.77 -8.06 -36.10
CA PRO A 814 0.72 -6.85 -36.94
C PRO A 814 0.00 -5.69 -36.24
N GLU A 815 -1.08 -5.99 -35.52
CA GLU A 815 -1.85 -4.99 -34.77
C GLU A 815 -1.04 -4.48 -33.57
N MET A 816 -0.29 -5.36 -32.92
CA MET A 816 0.59 -4.98 -31.82
C MET A 816 1.70 -4.01 -32.26
N GLN A 817 2.27 -4.18 -33.46
CA GLN A 817 3.27 -3.25 -33.99
C GLN A 817 2.70 -1.83 -34.15
N HIS A 818 1.47 -1.72 -34.67
CA HIS A 818 0.80 -0.43 -34.82
C HIS A 818 0.50 0.22 -33.46
N ILE A 819 0.14 -0.59 -32.47
CA ILE A 819 -0.06 -0.14 -31.08
C ILE A 819 1.23 0.43 -30.47
N MET A 820 2.38 -0.23 -30.70
CA MET A 820 3.67 0.25 -30.20
C MET A 820 4.04 1.63 -30.76
N GLU A 821 3.77 1.88 -32.05
CA GLU A 821 4.01 3.19 -32.67
C GLU A 821 3.17 4.31 -32.04
N ARG A 822 1.91 4.02 -31.71
CA ARG A 822 1.01 4.98 -31.05
C ARG A 822 1.44 5.30 -29.62
N ILE A 823 1.99 4.32 -28.90
CA ILE A 823 2.55 4.54 -27.56
C ILE A 823 3.77 5.46 -27.62
N LEU A 824 4.65 5.30 -28.62
CA LEU A 824 5.79 6.20 -28.83
C LEU A 824 5.36 7.65 -29.12
N GLN A 825 4.16 7.84 -29.67
CA GLN A 825 3.56 9.16 -29.91
C GLN A 825 2.88 9.75 -28.66
N GLY A 826 2.88 9.03 -27.54
CA GLY A 826 2.29 9.47 -26.28
C GLY A 826 0.84 9.08 -26.06
N GLU A 827 0.30 8.16 -26.87
CA GLU A 827 -1.08 7.69 -26.70
C GLU A 827 -1.20 6.63 -25.61
N ASN A 828 -2.24 6.75 -24.79
CA ASN A 828 -2.68 5.67 -23.90
C ASN A 828 -3.42 4.60 -24.71
N ILE A 829 -3.05 3.35 -24.52
CA ILE A 829 -3.64 2.22 -25.25
C ILE A 829 -4.38 1.28 -24.31
N GLN A 830 -5.53 0.80 -24.76
CA GLN A 830 -6.23 -0.37 -24.23
C GLN A 830 -6.51 -1.33 -25.39
N HIS A 831 -6.07 -2.58 -25.29
CA HIS A 831 -6.19 -3.55 -26.36
C HIS A 831 -6.26 -5.00 -25.86
N GLU A 832 -7.09 -5.83 -26.49
CA GLU A 832 -7.17 -7.27 -26.19
C GLU A 832 -6.20 -8.02 -27.10
N VAL A 833 -5.35 -8.88 -26.52
CA VAL A 833 -4.37 -9.65 -27.27
C VAL A 833 -4.36 -11.09 -26.79
N ARG A 834 -4.14 -12.03 -27.71
CA ARG A 834 -3.90 -13.42 -27.35
C ARG A 834 -2.42 -13.62 -27.11
N VAL A 835 -2.10 -14.28 -26.00
CA VAL A 835 -0.73 -14.70 -25.68
C VAL A 835 -0.68 -16.19 -25.43
N THR A 836 0.49 -16.76 -25.71
CA THR A 836 0.82 -18.15 -25.42
C THR A 836 1.65 -18.17 -24.14
N ARG A 837 1.10 -18.80 -23.10
CA ARG A 837 1.79 -19.04 -21.83
C ARG A 837 2.97 -19.99 -22.05
N ARG A 838 3.93 -20.04 -21.11
CA ARG A 838 5.13 -20.90 -21.18
C ARG A 838 4.82 -22.40 -21.42
N ASP A 839 3.67 -22.89 -20.95
CA ASP A 839 3.16 -24.25 -21.11
C ASP A 839 2.36 -24.50 -22.40
N LYS A 840 2.32 -23.49 -23.30
CA LYS A 840 1.55 -23.45 -24.55
C LYS A 840 0.04 -23.29 -24.39
N GLU A 841 -0.47 -22.98 -23.20
CA GLU A 841 -1.87 -22.58 -23.07
C GLU A 841 -2.11 -21.20 -23.69
N LEU A 842 -3.24 -21.06 -24.40
CA LEU A 842 -3.70 -19.79 -24.92
C LEU A 842 -4.37 -18.98 -23.79
N ARG A 843 -4.04 -17.69 -23.70
CA ARG A 843 -4.66 -16.74 -22.78
C ARG A 843 -5.06 -15.47 -23.52
N TRP A 844 -6.21 -14.92 -23.16
CA TRP A 844 -6.64 -13.59 -23.59
C TRP A 844 -6.25 -12.56 -22.54
N LEU A 845 -5.43 -11.59 -22.94
CA LEU A 845 -5.02 -10.49 -22.07
C LEU A 845 -5.62 -9.17 -22.55
N LEU A 846 -6.16 -8.40 -21.61
CA LEU A 846 -6.46 -6.99 -21.83
C LEU A 846 -5.24 -6.16 -21.42
N LEU A 847 -4.47 -5.70 -22.40
CA LEU A 847 -3.33 -4.80 -22.21
C LEU A 847 -3.78 -3.36 -22.07
N ARG A 848 -3.20 -2.66 -21.09
CA ARG A 848 -3.41 -1.24 -20.85
C ARG A 848 -2.06 -0.58 -20.66
N MET A 849 -1.70 0.36 -21.52
CA MET A 849 -0.35 0.96 -21.54
C MET A 849 -0.44 2.47 -21.58
N SER A 850 0.40 3.13 -20.78
CA SER A 850 0.48 4.59 -20.65
C SER A 850 1.94 5.05 -20.76
N PRO A 851 2.31 5.78 -21.81
CA PRO A 851 3.63 6.37 -21.96
C PRO A 851 3.83 7.58 -21.02
N MET A 852 5.02 7.71 -20.47
CA MET A 852 5.47 8.82 -19.62
C MET A 852 6.50 9.65 -20.39
N ILE A 853 6.15 10.90 -20.70
CA ILE A 853 6.91 11.79 -21.56
C ILE A 853 7.45 12.98 -20.75
N GLU A 854 8.69 13.40 -21.00
CA GLU A 854 9.30 14.58 -20.36
C GLU A 854 8.81 15.90 -21.00
N ARG A 855 9.22 17.05 -20.44
CA ARG A 855 8.75 18.38 -20.89
C ARG A 855 9.17 18.77 -22.32
N ASP A 856 10.16 18.09 -22.87
CA ASP A 856 10.70 18.25 -24.22
C ASP A 856 10.10 17.29 -25.25
N GLY A 857 9.22 16.37 -24.83
CA GLY A 857 8.54 15.43 -25.72
C GLY A 857 9.23 14.07 -25.84
N GLU A 858 10.33 13.81 -25.11
CA GLU A 858 10.98 12.49 -25.12
C GLU A 858 10.29 11.48 -24.19
N LEU A 859 10.10 10.24 -24.69
CA LEU A 859 9.54 9.13 -23.93
C LEU A 859 10.57 8.64 -22.91
N ILE A 860 10.21 8.65 -21.63
CA ILE A 860 11.07 8.19 -20.54
C ILE A 860 10.78 6.72 -20.20
N ARG A 861 9.50 6.34 -20.24
CA ARG A 861 9.02 5.06 -19.71
C ARG A 861 7.61 4.75 -20.20
N ILE A 862 7.26 3.47 -20.23
CA ILE A 862 5.90 2.98 -20.47
C ILE A 862 5.45 2.20 -19.26
N ASP A 863 4.34 2.61 -18.64
CA ASP A 863 3.73 1.89 -17.53
C ASP A 863 2.49 1.15 -18.04
N GLY A 864 2.26 -0.10 -17.63
CA GLY A 864 1.10 -0.84 -18.10
C GLY A 864 0.61 -1.94 -17.17
N SER A 865 -0.62 -2.39 -17.43
CA SER A 865 -1.21 -3.58 -16.81
C SER A 865 -1.72 -4.54 -17.88
N ALA A 866 -1.75 -5.83 -17.52
CA ALA A 866 -2.32 -6.89 -18.34
C ALA A 866 -3.26 -7.75 -17.48
N ALA A 867 -4.56 -7.68 -17.77
CA ALA A 867 -5.59 -8.47 -17.10
C ALA A 867 -5.89 -9.75 -17.89
N ASP A 868 -5.96 -10.91 -17.21
CA ASP A 868 -6.41 -12.15 -17.83
C ASP A 868 -7.94 -12.16 -17.95
N ILE A 869 -8.44 -12.10 -19.19
CA ILE A 869 -9.87 -12.10 -19.53
C ILE A 869 -10.31 -13.41 -20.17
N THR A 870 -9.50 -14.47 -20.09
CA THR A 870 -9.77 -15.77 -20.74
C THR A 870 -11.10 -16.37 -20.28
N GLN A 871 -11.32 -16.41 -18.95
CA GLN A 871 -12.56 -16.97 -18.39
C GLN A 871 -13.79 -16.14 -18.77
N GLN A 872 -13.63 -14.82 -18.86
CA GLN A 872 -14.70 -13.92 -19.30
C GLN A 872 -15.10 -14.22 -20.74
N LYS A 873 -14.12 -14.36 -21.66
CA LYS A 873 -14.38 -14.70 -23.08
C LYS A 873 -15.04 -16.07 -23.24
N LEU A 874 -14.61 -17.07 -22.48
CA LEU A 874 -15.23 -18.41 -22.48
C LEU A 874 -16.68 -18.37 -21.98
N THR A 875 -16.93 -17.60 -20.90
CA THR A 875 -18.27 -17.47 -20.32
C THR A 875 -19.21 -16.67 -21.23
N GLU A 876 -18.70 -15.60 -21.86
CA GLU A 876 -19.45 -14.79 -22.81
C GLU A 876 -19.89 -15.62 -24.02
N ALA A 877 -18.96 -16.38 -24.62
CA ALA A 877 -19.25 -17.29 -25.72
C ALA A 877 -20.33 -18.32 -25.32
N LYS A 878 -20.19 -18.95 -24.13
CA LYS A 878 -21.17 -19.94 -23.68
C LYS A 878 -22.55 -19.32 -23.38
N ARG A 879 -22.58 -18.09 -22.86
CA ARG A 879 -23.83 -17.36 -22.57
C ARG A 879 -24.57 -16.98 -23.86
N GLU A 880 -23.85 -16.52 -24.88
CA GLU A 880 -24.46 -16.19 -26.18
C GLU A 880 -25.08 -17.43 -26.83
N GLU A 881 -24.38 -18.56 -26.77
CA GLU A 881 -24.89 -19.86 -27.22
C GLU A 881 -26.17 -20.25 -26.48
N LEU A 882 -26.16 -20.21 -25.14
CA LEU A 882 -27.32 -20.60 -24.32
C LEU A 882 -28.52 -19.68 -24.51
N ASN A 883 -28.29 -18.37 -24.69
CA ASN A 883 -29.33 -17.40 -24.98
C ASN A 883 -29.98 -17.64 -26.34
N ALA A 884 -29.19 -17.96 -27.37
CA ALA A 884 -29.73 -18.33 -28.68
C ALA A 884 -30.61 -19.59 -28.60
N GLN A 885 -30.18 -20.59 -27.83
CA GLN A 885 -30.97 -21.82 -27.58
C GLN A 885 -32.28 -21.51 -26.84
N LEU A 886 -32.23 -20.72 -25.76
CA LEU A 886 -33.40 -20.36 -24.96
C LEU A 886 -34.43 -19.54 -25.74
N ILE A 887 -33.99 -18.56 -26.55
CA ILE A 887 -34.89 -17.77 -27.41
C ILE A 887 -35.63 -18.69 -28.39
N THR A 888 -34.92 -19.66 -28.96
CA THR A 888 -35.49 -20.64 -29.89
C THR A 888 -36.51 -21.55 -29.19
N GLN A 889 -36.18 -22.07 -28.00
CA GLN A 889 -37.10 -22.90 -27.22
C GLN A 889 -38.36 -22.13 -26.78
N ASN A 890 -38.21 -20.89 -26.32
CA ASN A 890 -39.33 -20.07 -25.86
C ASN A 890 -40.28 -19.72 -27.03
N ARG A 891 -39.73 -19.38 -28.19
CA ARG A 891 -40.53 -19.16 -29.41
C ARG A 891 -41.33 -20.41 -29.80
N ASN A 892 -40.71 -21.59 -29.72
CA ASN A 892 -41.35 -22.87 -30.02
C ASN A 892 -42.45 -23.22 -29.01
N LEU A 893 -42.22 -22.93 -27.72
CA LEU A 893 -43.21 -23.15 -26.66
C LEU A 893 -44.42 -22.23 -26.83
N GLN A 894 -44.20 -20.94 -27.11
CA GLN A 894 -45.27 -19.97 -27.37
C GLN A 894 -46.13 -20.36 -28.57
N GLN A 895 -45.50 -20.81 -29.66
CA GLN A 895 -46.22 -21.33 -30.83
C GLN A 895 -47.04 -22.59 -30.49
N PHE A 896 -46.48 -23.51 -29.70
CA PHE A 896 -47.21 -24.70 -29.26
C PHE A 896 -48.42 -24.34 -28.39
N ALA A 897 -48.24 -23.49 -27.36
CA ALA A 897 -49.31 -23.03 -26.50
C ALA A 897 -50.44 -22.34 -27.29
N TYR A 898 -50.08 -21.54 -28.30
CA TYR A 898 -51.03 -20.92 -29.21
C TYR A 898 -51.84 -21.96 -30.01
N ILE A 899 -51.18 -22.97 -30.58
CA ILE A 899 -51.81 -24.05 -31.35
C ILE A 899 -52.79 -24.86 -30.47
N VAL A 900 -52.36 -25.26 -29.27
CA VAL A 900 -53.20 -25.99 -28.31
C VAL A 900 -54.43 -25.17 -27.93
N SER A 901 -54.22 -23.91 -27.53
CA SER A 901 -55.30 -23.02 -27.09
C SER A 901 -56.33 -22.78 -28.18
N HIS A 902 -55.89 -22.55 -29.42
CA HIS A 902 -56.79 -22.34 -30.56
C HIS A 902 -57.57 -23.61 -30.92
N ASN A 903 -56.92 -24.77 -30.93
CA ASN A 903 -57.51 -26.02 -31.42
C ASN A 903 -58.40 -26.73 -30.40
N LEU A 904 -58.16 -26.56 -29.09
CA LEU A 904 -59.07 -27.07 -28.07
C LEU A 904 -60.30 -26.16 -27.89
N ARG A 905 -60.13 -24.84 -28.03
CA ARG A 905 -61.21 -23.87 -27.77
C ARG A 905 -62.35 -23.96 -28.77
N ALA A 906 -62.08 -24.20 -30.05
CA ALA A 906 -63.10 -24.27 -31.10
C ALA A 906 -64.13 -25.41 -30.90
N PRO A 907 -63.73 -26.68 -30.70
CA PRO A 907 -64.69 -27.75 -30.43
C PRO A 907 -65.38 -27.60 -29.06
N ILE A 908 -64.69 -27.08 -28.03
CA ILE A 908 -65.31 -26.80 -26.72
C ILE A 908 -66.39 -25.73 -26.86
N ALA A 909 -66.11 -24.62 -27.55
CA ALA A 909 -67.10 -23.58 -27.81
C ALA A 909 -68.30 -24.10 -28.60
N ASN A 910 -68.07 -25.01 -29.56
CA ASN A 910 -69.16 -25.64 -30.32
C ASN A 910 -70.04 -26.54 -29.44
N ILE A 911 -69.44 -27.33 -28.55
CA ILE A 911 -70.19 -28.15 -27.57
C ILE A 911 -71.01 -27.25 -26.64
N LEU A 912 -70.43 -26.18 -26.11
CA LEU A 912 -71.11 -25.23 -25.24
C LEU A 912 -72.27 -24.50 -25.97
N GLY A 913 -72.07 -24.11 -27.24
CA GLY A 913 -73.11 -23.50 -28.07
C GLY A 913 -74.23 -24.46 -28.44
N LEU A 914 -73.91 -25.73 -28.70
CA LEU A 914 -74.92 -26.77 -28.88
C LEU A 914 -75.67 -27.06 -27.56
N ALA A 915 -75.00 -26.93 -26.41
CA ALA A 915 -75.62 -27.14 -25.09
C ALA A 915 -76.61 -26.05 -24.71
N SER A 916 -76.39 -24.82 -25.18
CA SER A 916 -77.29 -23.70 -24.90
C SER A 916 -78.60 -23.78 -25.69
N ILE A 917 -78.61 -24.45 -26.85
CA ILE A 917 -79.81 -24.66 -27.67
C ILE A 917 -80.52 -25.99 -27.39
N TYR A 918 -80.02 -26.78 -26.43
CA TYR A 918 -80.69 -27.99 -25.97
C TYR A 918 -81.95 -27.63 -25.17
N ASP A 919 -83.10 -28.08 -25.64
CA ASP A 919 -84.40 -27.81 -25.02
C ASP A 919 -84.61 -28.75 -23.81
N ARG A 920 -84.31 -28.23 -22.62
CA ARG A 920 -84.40 -28.98 -21.36
C ARG A 920 -85.83 -29.35 -20.96
N ASN A 921 -86.84 -28.67 -21.52
CA ASN A 921 -88.24 -28.85 -21.13
C ASN A 921 -88.97 -29.87 -22.01
N ASN A 922 -88.38 -30.28 -23.13
CA ASN A 922 -88.95 -31.29 -24.03
C ASN A 922 -87.87 -32.24 -24.58
N ALA A 923 -87.69 -33.37 -23.90
CA ALA A 923 -86.68 -34.36 -24.25
C ALA A 923 -86.89 -35.02 -25.64
N GLU A 924 -88.13 -35.05 -26.16
CA GLU A 924 -88.47 -35.62 -27.47
C GLU A 924 -88.35 -34.63 -28.63
N ASN A 925 -87.90 -33.39 -28.37
CA ASN A 925 -87.72 -32.39 -29.41
C ASN A 925 -86.74 -32.91 -30.49
N PRO A 926 -87.13 -32.96 -31.79
CA PRO A 926 -86.27 -33.46 -32.86
C PRO A 926 -84.91 -32.74 -32.96
N ILE A 927 -84.84 -31.50 -32.44
CA ILE A 927 -83.61 -30.71 -32.37
C ILE A 927 -82.64 -31.29 -31.34
N ASN A 928 -83.13 -31.81 -30.21
CA ASN A 928 -82.28 -32.36 -29.14
C ASN A 928 -81.46 -33.57 -29.60
N GLN A 929 -82.05 -34.42 -30.44
CA GLN A 929 -81.33 -35.56 -31.03
C GLN A 929 -80.18 -35.09 -31.93
N ARG A 930 -80.42 -34.07 -32.78
CA ARG A 930 -79.38 -33.43 -33.60
C ARG A 930 -78.32 -32.71 -32.77
N VAL A 931 -78.70 -32.09 -31.65
CA VAL A 931 -77.78 -31.43 -30.72
C VAL A 931 -76.84 -32.45 -30.09
N ILE A 932 -77.37 -33.55 -29.56
CA ILE A 932 -76.58 -34.63 -28.95
C ILE A 932 -75.64 -35.27 -29.98
N GLU A 933 -76.11 -35.55 -31.20
CA GLU A 933 -75.28 -36.11 -32.28
C GLU A 933 -74.10 -35.18 -32.64
N ASN A 934 -74.35 -33.88 -32.76
CA ASN A 934 -73.32 -32.90 -33.10
C ASN A 934 -72.37 -32.59 -31.93
N MET A 935 -72.84 -32.67 -30.68
CA MET A 935 -71.97 -32.65 -29.50
C MET A 935 -71.06 -33.86 -29.48
N ALA A 936 -71.60 -35.06 -29.67
CA ALA A 936 -70.81 -36.29 -29.72
C ALA A 936 -69.78 -36.24 -30.85
N LYS A 937 -70.15 -35.69 -32.02
CA LYS A 937 -69.22 -35.44 -33.13
C LYS A 937 -68.11 -34.45 -32.74
N SER A 938 -68.45 -33.36 -32.05
CA SER A 938 -67.49 -32.34 -31.60
C SER A 938 -66.57 -32.86 -30.48
N ALA A 939 -67.08 -33.71 -29.59
CA ALA A 939 -66.31 -34.38 -28.54
C ALA A 939 -65.32 -35.39 -29.12
N ARG A 940 -65.72 -36.19 -30.12
CA ARG A 940 -64.79 -37.08 -30.86
C ARG A 940 -63.70 -36.30 -31.62
N LEU A 941 -64.04 -35.13 -32.16
CA LEU A 941 -63.07 -34.21 -32.77
C LEU A 941 -62.06 -33.71 -31.73
N LEU A 942 -62.52 -33.27 -30.56
CA LEU A 942 -61.66 -32.82 -29.45
C LEU A 942 -60.72 -33.94 -28.98
N ASP A 943 -61.25 -35.14 -28.73
CA ASP A 943 -60.46 -36.31 -28.32
C ASP A 943 -59.40 -36.68 -29.37
N GLY A 944 -59.76 -36.63 -30.66
CA GLY A 944 -58.80 -36.80 -31.76
C GLY A 944 -57.69 -35.75 -31.75
N THR A 945 -58.04 -34.47 -31.58
CA THR A 945 -57.05 -33.37 -31.49
C THR A 945 -56.12 -33.51 -30.29
N ILE A 946 -56.61 -33.99 -29.14
CA ILE A 946 -55.77 -34.24 -27.96
C ILE A 946 -54.80 -35.39 -28.21
N ARG A 947 -55.25 -36.48 -28.84
CA ARG A 947 -54.36 -37.59 -29.23
C ARG A 947 -53.29 -37.13 -30.23
N ASP A 948 -53.68 -36.39 -31.25
CA ASP A 948 -52.74 -35.86 -32.26
C ASP A 948 -51.71 -34.89 -31.64
N LEU A 949 -52.12 -34.08 -30.64
CA LEU A 949 -51.21 -33.22 -29.87
C LEU A 949 -50.28 -34.03 -28.96
N ASN A 950 -50.79 -35.10 -28.34
CA ASN A 950 -49.99 -36.00 -27.52
C ASN A 950 -48.98 -36.78 -28.37
N ASP A 951 -49.35 -37.23 -29.57
CA ASP A 951 -48.42 -37.86 -30.50
C ASP A 951 -47.29 -36.87 -30.88
N LEU A 952 -47.64 -35.62 -31.23
CA LEU A 952 -46.65 -34.57 -31.49
C LEU A 952 -45.74 -34.27 -30.28
N LEU A 953 -46.26 -34.35 -29.05
CA LEU A 953 -45.49 -34.16 -27.81
C LEU A 953 -44.59 -35.36 -27.50
N ALA A 954 -45.08 -36.59 -27.68
CA ALA A 954 -44.33 -37.83 -27.48
C ALA A 954 -43.15 -37.92 -28.46
N PHE A 955 -43.34 -37.49 -29.72
CA PHE A 955 -42.26 -37.38 -30.70
C PHE A 955 -41.22 -36.32 -30.31
N ARG A 956 -41.60 -35.23 -29.61
CA ARG A 956 -40.64 -34.22 -29.13
C ARG A 956 -39.88 -34.66 -27.88
N SER A 957 -40.46 -35.49 -27.00
CA SER A 957 -39.74 -36.02 -25.83
C SER A 957 -38.71 -37.10 -26.20
N HIS A 958 -38.84 -37.72 -27.38
CA HIS A 958 -37.93 -38.73 -27.91
C HIS A 958 -36.67 -38.16 -28.58
N GLN A 959 -36.45 -36.83 -28.55
CA GLN A 959 -35.27 -36.18 -29.11
C GLN A 959 -33.93 -36.54 -28.41
N GLN A 960 -33.94 -37.33 -27.34
CA GLN A 960 -32.72 -37.72 -26.63
C GLN A 960 -32.18 -39.13 -26.97
N GLY A 961 -32.74 -39.86 -27.95
CA GLY A 961 -32.32 -41.26 -28.20
C GLY A 961 -32.33 -41.83 -29.62
N GLU A 962 -32.98 -41.22 -30.63
CA GLU A 962 -32.96 -41.78 -31.99
C GLU A 962 -31.75 -41.27 -32.79
N MET A 963 -30.75 -42.13 -32.96
CA MET A 963 -29.58 -41.85 -33.81
C MET A 963 -29.96 -41.83 -35.30
N LEU A 964 -29.34 -40.91 -36.06
CA LEU A 964 -29.35 -40.96 -37.52
C LEU A 964 -28.73 -42.29 -37.98
N GLU A 965 -29.52 -43.10 -38.68
CA GLU A 965 -29.08 -44.38 -39.21
C GLU A 965 -29.23 -44.42 -40.73
N LYS A 966 -28.52 -45.36 -41.37
CA LYS A 966 -28.65 -45.57 -42.81
C LYS A 966 -29.89 -46.41 -43.07
N VAL A 967 -30.95 -45.80 -43.61
CA VAL A 967 -32.25 -46.41 -43.82
C VAL A 967 -32.47 -46.73 -45.30
N SER A 968 -32.91 -47.95 -45.59
CA SER A 968 -33.29 -48.40 -46.94
C SER A 968 -34.71 -47.92 -47.30
N PHE A 969 -34.85 -47.26 -48.46
CA PHE A 969 -36.15 -46.85 -48.98
C PHE A 969 -37.00 -48.07 -49.37
N GLU A 970 -36.38 -49.12 -49.95
CA GLU A 970 -37.06 -50.36 -50.34
C GLU A 970 -37.70 -51.04 -49.13
N THR A 971 -36.91 -51.25 -48.07
CA THR A 971 -37.38 -51.91 -46.84
C THR A 971 -38.50 -51.11 -46.17
N THR A 972 -38.35 -49.78 -46.13
CA THR A 972 -39.36 -48.90 -45.54
C THR A 972 -40.63 -48.86 -46.38
N MET A 973 -40.52 -48.84 -47.71
CA MET A 973 -41.68 -48.91 -48.60
C MET A 973 -42.44 -50.22 -48.41
N GLN A 974 -41.73 -51.34 -48.28
CA GLN A 974 -42.35 -52.64 -48.05
C GLN A 974 -43.19 -52.63 -46.76
N GLN A 975 -42.63 -52.13 -45.66
CA GLN A 975 -43.35 -52.00 -44.37
C GLN A 975 -44.60 -51.11 -44.50
N VAL A 976 -44.48 -49.98 -45.21
CA VAL A 976 -45.60 -49.07 -45.44
C VAL A 976 -46.68 -49.71 -46.32
N THR A 977 -46.30 -50.48 -47.35
CA THR A 977 -47.27 -51.20 -48.19
C THR A 977 -47.95 -52.34 -47.44
N GLU A 978 -47.25 -53.05 -46.56
CA GLU A 978 -47.83 -54.08 -45.69
C GLU A 978 -48.85 -53.46 -44.71
N ALA A 979 -48.53 -52.31 -44.14
CA ALA A 979 -49.44 -51.58 -43.24
C ALA A 979 -50.71 -51.06 -43.93
N LEU A 980 -50.66 -50.81 -45.25
CA LEU A 980 -51.75 -50.26 -46.06
C LEU A 980 -52.36 -51.29 -47.03
N ASP A 981 -52.07 -52.58 -46.84
CA ASP A 981 -52.41 -53.66 -47.77
C ASP A 981 -53.92 -53.77 -48.02
N ASP A 982 -54.74 -53.57 -46.99
CA ASP A 982 -56.20 -53.54 -47.11
C ASP A 982 -56.71 -52.35 -47.94
N GLU A 983 -56.16 -51.15 -47.73
CA GLU A 983 -56.49 -49.97 -48.52
C GLU A 983 -56.03 -50.10 -49.97
N ILE A 984 -54.85 -50.68 -50.21
CA ILE A 984 -54.30 -50.93 -51.54
C ILE A 984 -55.19 -51.90 -52.32
N ARG A 985 -55.60 -53.01 -51.70
CA ARG A 985 -56.54 -53.97 -52.29
C ARG A 985 -57.89 -53.34 -52.61
N ARG A 986 -58.46 -52.59 -51.67
CA ARG A 986 -59.76 -51.89 -51.88
C ARG A 986 -59.70 -50.82 -52.97
N ALA A 987 -58.54 -50.21 -53.17
CA ALA A 987 -58.33 -49.18 -54.18
C ALA A 987 -57.92 -49.75 -55.55
N GLU A 988 -57.69 -51.06 -55.66
CA GLU A 988 -57.11 -51.74 -56.84
C GLU A 988 -55.86 -51.01 -57.38
N ALA A 989 -55.04 -50.48 -56.46
CA ALA A 989 -53.92 -49.61 -56.81
C ALA A 989 -52.73 -50.42 -57.35
N ALA A 990 -52.15 -49.97 -58.46
CA ALA A 990 -50.85 -50.43 -58.91
C ALA A 990 -49.78 -49.50 -58.32
N ILE A 991 -48.83 -50.06 -57.57
CA ILE A 991 -47.70 -49.32 -57.00
C ILE A 991 -46.43 -49.80 -57.69
N SER A 992 -45.66 -48.88 -58.28
CA SER A 992 -44.35 -49.17 -58.84
C SER A 992 -43.26 -48.41 -58.07
N THR A 993 -42.17 -49.11 -57.75
CA THR A 993 -41.04 -48.57 -56.99
C THR A 993 -39.78 -48.56 -57.86
N ASP A 994 -38.97 -47.50 -57.76
CA ASP A 994 -37.65 -47.40 -58.37
C ASP A 994 -36.69 -46.59 -57.47
N PHE A 995 -35.90 -47.30 -56.67
CA PHE A 995 -34.93 -46.68 -55.75
C PHE A 995 -33.47 -46.75 -56.25
N LEU A 996 -33.24 -47.07 -57.53
CA LEU A 996 -31.89 -47.33 -58.04
C LEU A 996 -30.95 -46.12 -57.96
N ALA A 997 -31.48 -44.90 -58.10
CA ALA A 997 -30.67 -43.68 -58.06
C ALA A 997 -30.12 -43.36 -56.65
N ALA A 998 -30.85 -43.74 -55.58
CA ALA A 998 -30.41 -43.58 -54.20
C ALA A 998 -31.13 -44.61 -53.28
N PRO A 999 -30.57 -45.83 -53.13
CA PRO A 999 -31.25 -46.91 -52.40
C PRO A 999 -31.43 -46.67 -50.90
N GLU A 1000 -30.59 -45.82 -50.32
CA GLU A 1000 -30.51 -45.57 -48.88
C GLU A 1000 -30.30 -44.08 -48.57
N VAL A 1001 -30.76 -43.64 -47.41
CA VAL A 1001 -30.57 -42.29 -46.88
C VAL A 1001 -30.18 -42.35 -45.41
N VAL A 1002 -29.30 -41.45 -44.95
CA VAL A 1002 -29.01 -41.30 -43.52
C VAL A 1002 -30.09 -40.42 -42.91
N THR A 1003 -30.98 -41.01 -42.10
CA THR A 1003 -32.13 -40.31 -41.55
C THR A 1003 -32.66 -41.02 -40.30
N ILE A 1004 -33.72 -40.46 -39.71
CA ILE A 1004 -34.46 -41.10 -38.63
C ILE A 1004 -35.50 -42.04 -39.28
N LYS A 1005 -35.38 -43.34 -39.04
CA LYS A 1005 -36.24 -44.37 -39.67
C LYS A 1005 -37.73 -44.15 -39.43
N SER A 1006 -38.11 -43.73 -38.22
CA SER A 1006 -39.49 -43.41 -37.85
C SER A 1006 -40.06 -42.27 -38.70
N TYR A 1007 -39.25 -41.24 -39.02
CA TYR A 1007 -39.65 -40.11 -39.85
C TYR A 1007 -39.82 -40.50 -41.31
N LEU A 1008 -38.87 -41.26 -41.87
CA LEU A 1008 -38.98 -41.74 -43.25
C LEU A 1008 -40.23 -42.62 -43.44
N HIS A 1009 -40.48 -43.54 -42.50
CA HIS A 1009 -41.68 -44.37 -42.50
C HIS A 1009 -42.96 -43.54 -42.44
N SER A 1010 -43.03 -42.55 -41.54
CA SER A 1010 -44.16 -41.63 -41.42
C SER A 1010 -44.41 -40.83 -42.71
N ILE A 1011 -43.36 -40.30 -43.33
CA ILE A 1011 -43.45 -39.53 -44.57
C ILE A 1011 -44.03 -40.39 -45.70
N MET A 1012 -43.45 -41.58 -45.90
CA MET A 1012 -43.90 -42.52 -46.95
C MET A 1012 -45.33 -42.97 -46.72
N HIS A 1013 -45.70 -43.30 -45.48
CA HIS A 1013 -47.05 -43.70 -45.11
C HIS A 1013 -48.08 -42.59 -45.35
N ASN A 1014 -47.78 -41.35 -44.93
CA ASN A 1014 -48.71 -40.22 -45.11
C ASN A 1014 -48.94 -39.89 -46.59
N LEU A 1015 -47.89 -39.90 -47.40
CA LEU A 1015 -48.00 -39.62 -48.83
C LEU A 1015 -48.71 -40.74 -49.59
N LEU A 1016 -48.38 -42.02 -49.32
CA LEU A 1016 -49.04 -43.16 -49.96
C LEU A 1016 -50.51 -43.27 -49.55
N SER A 1017 -50.81 -43.13 -48.25
CA SER A 1017 -52.19 -43.13 -47.76
C SER A 1017 -53.02 -42.01 -48.41
N ASN A 1018 -52.42 -40.84 -48.65
CA ASN A 1018 -53.09 -39.76 -49.39
C ASN A 1018 -53.38 -40.14 -50.84
N ALA A 1019 -52.42 -40.74 -51.56
CA ALA A 1019 -52.64 -41.22 -52.92
C ALA A 1019 -53.81 -42.22 -53.02
N LEU A 1020 -53.91 -43.15 -52.06
CA LEU A 1020 -55.01 -44.13 -51.98
C LEU A 1020 -56.37 -43.47 -51.67
N LYS A 1021 -56.39 -42.47 -50.77
CA LYS A 1021 -57.59 -41.75 -50.34
C LYS A 1021 -58.15 -40.81 -51.40
N TYR A 1022 -57.28 -40.10 -52.11
CA TYR A 1022 -57.66 -39.08 -53.11
C TYR A 1022 -57.64 -39.61 -54.54
N ARG A 1023 -57.86 -40.92 -54.71
CA ARG A 1023 -57.97 -41.57 -56.03
C ARG A 1023 -59.19 -41.08 -56.80
N ASP A 1024 -59.07 -41.12 -58.11
CA ASP A 1024 -60.22 -40.97 -59.00
C ASP A 1024 -60.84 -42.35 -59.27
N ASN A 1025 -62.09 -42.56 -58.83
CA ASN A 1025 -62.78 -43.86 -58.99
C ASN A 1025 -63.12 -44.20 -60.46
N SER A 1026 -62.94 -43.27 -61.40
CA SER A 1026 -63.17 -43.51 -62.83
C SER A 1026 -62.02 -44.21 -63.55
N ARG A 1027 -60.85 -44.34 -62.90
CA ARG A 1027 -59.65 -44.96 -63.47
C ARG A 1027 -58.88 -45.74 -62.42
N LYS A 1028 -58.08 -46.71 -62.89
CA LYS A 1028 -57.21 -47.48 -62.00
C LYS A 1028 -56.12 -46.58 -61.42
N LEU A 1029 -55.96 -46.61 -60.10
CA LEU A 1029 -54.94 -45.82 -59.41
C LEU A 1029 -53.55 -46.41 -59.72
N ASN A 1030 -52.64 -45.56 -60.17
CA ASN A 1030 -51.24 -45.88 -60.36
C ASN A 1030 -50.39 -44.91 -59.54
N VAL A 1031 -49.58 -45.46 -58.65
CA VAL A 1031 -48.66 -44.68 -57.79
C VAL A 1031 -47.23 -45.09 -58.10
N ILE A 1032 -46.41 -44.11 -58.46
CA ILE A 1032 -45.00 -44.29 -58.78
C ILE A 1032 -44.18 -43.67 -57.65
N VAL A 1033 -43.36 -44.48 -56.99
CA VAL A 1033 -42.46 -44.05 -55.92
C VAL A 1033 -41.03 -44.24 -56.41
N LYS A 1034 -40.24 -43.17 -56.46
CA LYS A 1034 -38.84 -43.26 -56.90
C LYS A 1034 -37.92 -42.33 -56.14
N THR A 1035 -36.64 -42.67 -56.10
CA THR A 1035 -35.60 -41.77 -55.59
C THR A 1035 -34.86 -41.10 -56.73
N LEU A 1036 -34.44 -39.86 -56.53
CA LEU A 1036 -33.59 -39.09 -57.43
C LEU A 1036 -32.47 -38.43 -56.62
N VAL A 1037 -31.35 -38.10 -57.27
CA VAL A 1037 -30.31 -37.26 -56.67
C VAL A 1037 -30.37 -35.90 -57.37
N VAL A 1038 -30.61 -34.83 -56.61
CA VAL A 1038 -30.73 -33.46 -57.12
C VAL A 1038 -29.82 -32.57 -56.28
N ASP A 1039 -28.77 -32.04 -56.89
CA ASP A 1039 -27.70 -31.29 -56.22
C ASP A 1039 -27.14 -32.06 -55.01
N ASP A 1040 -27.14 -31.45 -53.82
CA ASP A 1040 -26.72 -32.04 -52.55
C ASP A 1040 -27.87 -32.77 -51.81
N TYR A 1041 -28.96 -33.13 -52.48
CA TYR A 1041 -30.10 -33.79 -51.85
C TYR A 1041 -30.44 -35.16 -52.48
N ILE A 1042 -30.85 -36.09 -51.63
CA ILE A 1042 -31.59 -37.30 -52.01
C ILE A 1042 -33.08 -36.93 -52.00
N CYS A 1043 -33.73 -37.05 -53.15
CA CYS A 1043 -35.14 -36.69 -53.31
C CYS A 1043 -36.00 -37.96 -53.42
N LEU A 1044 -36.93 -38.15 -52.49
CA LEU A 1044 -38.01 -39.12 -52.59
C LEU A 1044 -39.20 -38.48 -53.32
N GLN A 1045 -39.53 -39.03 -54.49
CA GLN A 1045 -40.66 -38.60 -55.30
C GLN A 1045 -41.79 -39.63 -55.24
N ILE A 1046 -43.01 -39.18 -54.92
CA ILE A 1046 -44.23 -39.99 -54.95
C ILE A 1046 -45.23 -39.31 -55.87
N SER A 1047 -45.60 -39.99 -56.96
CA SER A 1047 -46.50 -39.50 -58.00
C SER A 1047 -47.73 -40.39 -58.11
N ASP A 1048 -48.93 -39.81 -58.07
CA ASP A 1048 -50.21 -40.50 -58.29
C ASP A 1048 -50.96 -39.94 -59.50
N ASN A 1049 -51.87 -40.73 -60.07
CA ASN A 1049 -52.84 -40.30 -61.09
C ASN A 1049 -54.25 -40.06 -60.49
N GLY A 1050 -54.32 -39.59 -59.24
CA GLY A 1050 -55.57 -39.32 -58.52
C GLY A 1050 -56.27 -38.04 -58.97
N LEU A 1051 -57.10 -37.46 -58.08
CA LEU A 1051 -57.93 -36.29 -58.38
C LEU A 1051 -57.14 -34.98 -58.58
N GLY A 1052 -55.89 -34.94 -58.13
CA GLY A 1052 -55.07 -33.73 -58.16
C GLY A 1052 -55.55 -32.60 -57.23
N ILE A 1053 -54.74 -31.54 -57.15
CA ILE A 1053 -54.95 -30.36 -56.29
C ILE A 1053 -54.74 -29.11 -57.15
N ASP A 1054 -55.61 -28.11 -57.02
CA ASP A 1054 -55.42 -26.78 -57.65
C ASP A 1054 -54.39 -25.97 -56.85
N VAL A 1055 -53.11 -26.16 -57.16
CA VAL A 1055 -51.99 -25.54 -56.42
C VAL A 1055 -52.00 -24.01 -56.54
N ALA A 1056 -52.53 -23.47 -57.65
CA ALA A 1056 -52.61 -22.02 -57.88
C ALA A 1056 -53.56 -21.31 -56.90
N LYS A 1057 -54.64 -21.98 -56.46
CA LYS A 1057 -55.56 -21.45 -55.44
C LYS A 1057 -55.08 -21.63 -54.00
N VAL A 1058 -54.13 -22.54 -53.73
CA VAL A 1058 -53.86 -23.04 -52.37
C VAL A 1058 -52.42 -22.83 -51.90
N LYS A 1059 -51.54 -22.33 -52.79
CA LYS A 1059 -50.11 -22.06 -52.63
C LYS A 1059 -49.55 -22.05 -51.19
N ASP A 1060 -49.80 -21.00 -50.40
CA ASP A 1060 -49.20 -20.84 -49.06
C ASP A 1060 -49.91 -21.63 -47.94
N LYS A 1061 -51.04 -22.27 -48.25
CA LYS A 1061 -51.92 -22.95 -47.29
C LYS A 1061 -51.91 -24.48 -47.45
N LEU A 1062 -51.20 -25.02 -48.44
CA LEU A 1062 -51.23 -26.45 -48.76
C LEU A 1062 -50.71 -27.33 -47.61
N PHE A 1063 -49.65 -26.90 -46.93
CA PHE A 1063 -49.06 -27.58 -45.78
C PHE A 1063 -49.57 -27.02 -44.43
N GLY A 1064 -50.70 -26.31 -44.44
CA GLY A 1064 -51.32 -25.77 -43.23
C GLY A 1064 -52.08 -26.83 -42.42
N LEU A 1065 -52.08 -26.69 -41.10
CA LEU A 1065 -52.82 -27.57 -40.17
C LEU A 1065 -54.32 -27.65 -40.51
N TYR A 1066 -54.86 -28.86 -40.57
CA TYR A 1066 -56.27 -29.21 -40.81
C TYR A 1066 -56.86 -28.74 -42.15
N LYS A 1067 -56.03 -28.55 -43.18
CA LYS A 1067 -56.51 -28.16 -44.51
C LYS A 1067 -56.95 -29.38 -45.34
N ARG A 1068 -58.15 -29.27 -45.93
CA ARG A 1068 -58.74 -30.29 -46.82
C ARG A 1068 -59.09 -29.65 -48.16
N PHE A 1069 -58.75 -30.31 -49.24
CA PHE A 1069 -58.90 -29.78 -50.61
C PHE A 1069 -60.03 -30.45 -51.39
N HIS A 1070 -60.56 -31.57 -50.88
CA HIS A 1070 -61.72 -32.29 -51.41
C HIS A 1070 -62.76 -32.49 -50.29
N PRO A 1071 -63.89 -31.72 -50.28
CA PRO A 1071 -64.87 -31.74 -49.19
C PRO A 1071 -65.51 -33.12 -48.95
N ASN A 1072 -65.65 -33.90 -50.01
CA ASN A 1072 -66.40 -35.17 -50.03
C ASN A 1072 -65.56 -36.40 -49.64
N ILE A 1073 -64.25 -36.24 -49.41
CA ILE A 1073 -63.33 -37.34 -49.08
C ILE A 1073 -62.90 -37.21 -47.62
N ALA A 1074 -63.20 -38.21 -46.78
CA ALA A 1074 -62.84 -38.21 -45.37
C ALA A 1074 -61.31 -38.15 -45.17
N GLY A 1075 -60.82 -37.10 -44.49
CA GLY A 1075 -59.39 -36.89 -44.25
C GLY A 1075 -59.16 -35.88 -43.13
N ARG A 1076 -58.10 -36.07 -42.34
CA ARG A 1076 -57.80 -35.29 -41.12
C ARG A 1076 -57.09 -33.95 -41.37
N GLY A 1077 -56.51 -33.76 -42.56
CA GLY A 1077 -55.81 -32.50 -42.94
C GLY A 1077 -54.49 -32.24 -42.20
N LEU A 1078 -53.97 -33.24 -41.47
CA LEU A 1078 -52.72 -33.17 -40.69
C LEU A 1078 -51.51 -33.76 -41.41
N GLY A 1079 -51.72 -34.79 -42.26
CA GLY A 1079 -50.62 -35.60 -42.81
C GLY A 1079 -49.60 -34.82 -43.64
N LEU A 1080 -50.03 -33.87 -44.48
CA LEU A 1080 -49.09 -33.06 -45.27
C LEU A 1080 -48.29 -32.07 -44.41
N HIS A 1081 -48.89 -31.55 -43.33
CA HIS A 1081 -48.18 -30.69 -42.38
C HIS A 1081 -47.06 -31.47 -41.68
N LEU A 1082 -47.35 -32.69 -41.21
CA LEU A 1082 -46.37 -33.60 -40.61
C LEU A 1082 -45.23 -33.92 -41.58
N VAL A 1083 -45.53 -34.22 -42.85
CA VAL A 1083 -44.51 -34.47 -43.89
C VAL A 1083 -43.57 -33.28 -44.06
N LYS A 1084 -44.12 -32.05 -44.13
CA LYS A 1084 -43.31 -30.83 -44.25
C LYS A 1084 -42.44 -30.60 -43.02
N THR A 1085 -43.02 -30.68 -41.82
CA THR A 1085 -42.29 -30.49 -40.56
C THR A 1085 -41.18 -31.52 -40.38
N GLN A 1086 -41.44 -32.80 -40.67
CA GLN A 1086 -40.44 -33.87 -40.57
C GLN A 1086 -39.30 -33.68 -41.57
N ALA A 1087 -39.59 -33.28 -42.80
CA ALA A 1087 -38.57 -33.01 -43.82
C ALA A 1087 -37.71 -31.78 -43.46
N GLU A 1088 -38.31 -30.68 -43.01
CA GLU A 1088 -37.59 -29.46 -42.61
C GLU A 1088 -36.70 -29.70 -41.37
N LEU A 1089 -37.16 -30.51 -40.41
CA LEU A 1089 -36.36 -30.90 -39.24
C LEU A 1089 -35.10 -31.70 -39.61
N LEU A 1090 -35.14 -32.43 -40.73
CA LEU A 1090 -33.99 -33.16 -41.27
C LEU A 1090 -33.10 -32.28 -42.18
N GLY A 1091 -33.28 -30.94 -42.14
CA GLY A 1091 -32.57 -30.00 -43.02
C GLY A 1091 -33.04 -30.05 -44.48
N GLY A 1092 -34.14 -30.75 -44.74
CA GLY A 1092 -34.72 -30.98 -46.05
C GLY A 1092 -35.80 -29.98 -46.44
N LYS A 1093 -36.46 -30.23 -47.57
CA LYS A 1093 -37.60 -29.43 -48.06
C LYS A 1093 -38.64 -30.32 -48.72
N VAL A 1094 -39.85 -29.80 -48.89
CA VAL A 1094 -40.94 -30.50 -49.60
C VAL A 1094 -41.47 -29.61 -50.72
N ASP A 1095 -41.59 -30.19 -51.91
CA ASP A 1095 -42.18 -29.57 -53.09
C ASP A 1095 -43.36 -30.42 -53.61
N VAL A 1096 -44.25 -29.78 -54.34
CA VAL A 1096 -45.48 -30.40 -54.84
C VAL A 1096 -45.88 -29.84 -56.20
N GLU A 1097 -46.09 -30.74 -57.14
CA GLU A 1097 -46.67 -30.45 -58.44
C GLU A 1097 -48.00 -31.19 -58.56
N SER A 1098 -49.08 -30.48 -58.88
CA SER A 1098 -50.38 -31.12 -59.05
C SER A 1098 -51.24 -30.38 -60.05
N THR A 1099 -52.00 -31.17 -60.83
CA THR A 1099 -52.96 -30.67 -61.79
C THR A 1099 -54.30 -31.36 -61.53
N LEU A 1100 -55.37 -30.56 -61.41
CA LEU A 1100 -56.71 -31.06 -61.14
C LEU A 1100 -57.14 -32.07 -62.22
N GLY A 1101 -57.59 -33.25 -61.81
CA GLY A 1101 -58.00 -34.34 -62.69
C GLY A 1101 -56.86 -35.12 -63.34
N ALA A 1102 -55.59 -34.79 -63.08
CA ALA A 1102 -54.43 -35.51 -63.63
C ALA A 1102 -53.57 -36.20 -62.56
N GLY A 1103 -53.59 -35.72 -61.32
CA GLY A 1103 -52.90 -36.32 -60.17
C GLY A 1103 -51.95 -35.38 -59.43
N THR A 1104 -51.20 -35.92 -58.48
CA THR A 1104 -50.27 -35.15 -57.63
C THR A 1104 -48.89 -35.82 -57.58
N THR A 1105 -47.84 -35.00 -57.55
CA THR A 1105 -46.46 -35.41 -57.33
C THR A 1105 -45.89 -34.65 -56.14
N PHE A 1106 -45.49 -35.37 -55.10
CA PHE A 1106 -44.75 -34.83 -53.96
C PHE A 1106 -43.28 -35.17 -54.09
N ARG A 1107 -42.41 -34.21 -53.77
CA ARG A 1107 -40.95 -34.38 -53.70
C ARG A 1107 -40.46 -34.00 -52.32
N VAL A 1108 -39.85 -34.94 -51.62
CA VAL A 1108 -39.27 -34.74 -50.29
C VAL A 1108 -37.75 -34.86 -50.43
N TYR A 1109 -37.04 -33.79 -50.07
CA TYR A 1109 -35.60 -33.69 -50.22
C TYR A 1109 -34.92 -33.93 -48.87
N PHE A 1110 -33.94 -34.82 -48.84
CA PHE A 1110 -33.09 -35.14 -47.68
C PHE A 1110 -31.64 -34.73 -47.99
N ASP A 1111 -30.99 -34.01 -47.09
CA ASP A 1111 -29.62 -33.52 -47.29
C ASP A 1111 -28.61 -34.69 -47.38
N ARG A 1112 -27.70 -34.64 -48.36
CA ARG A 1112 -26.70 -35.67 -48.67
C ARG A 1112 -25.32 -35.38 -48.03
N SER A 1113 -25.10 -34.17 -47.52
CA SER A 1113 -23.80 -33.73 -47.00
C SER A 1113 -23.42 -34.46 -45.69
N LYS A 1114 -22.11 -34.67 -45.49
CA LYS A 1114 -21.53 -35.26 -44.25
C LYS A 1114 -21.86 -34.47 -42.97
N ASN A 1115 -22.46 -33.29 -43.10
CA ASN A 1115 -22.82 -32.37 -42.02
C ASN A 1115 -24.02 -32.80 -41.18
N LEU A 1116 -24.72 -33.90 -41.49
CA LEU A 1116 -25.77 -34.41 -40.59
C LEU A 1116 -25.21 -34.94 -39.26
N HIS A 1117 -24.00 -35.51 -39.26
CA HIS A 1117 -23.30 -35.92 -38.02
C HIS A 1117 -22.62 -34.74 -37.31
N GLU A 1118 -22.14 -33.73 -38.07
CA GLU A 1118 -21.57 -32.51 -37.49
C GLU A 1118 -22.64 -31.53 -36.98
N ARG A 1119 -23.82 -31.41 -37.61
CA ARG A 1119 -24.95 -30.64 -37.05
C ARG A 1119 -25.57 -31.27 -35.81
N PHE A 1120 -25.51 -32.61 -35.70
CA PHE A 1120 -25.89 -33.30 -34.47
C PHE A 1120 -24.77 -33.30 -33.41
N LYS A 1121 -23.50 -33.04 -33.78
CA LYS A 1121 -22.41 -32.75 -32.83
C LYS A 1121 -22.35 -31.28 -32.42
N GLU A 1122 -22.65 -30.33 -33.31
CA GLU A 1122 -22.95 -28.93 -32.99
C GLU A 1122 -24.24 -28.77 -32.15
N SER A 1123 -24.98 -29.87 -31.89
CA SER A 1123 -26.03 -29.95 -30.87
C SER A 1123 -25.76 -31.01 -29.78
N ASN A 1124 -24.60 -31.67 -29.80
CA ASN A 1124 -24.06 -32.52 -28.75
C ASN A 1124 -22.51 -32.57 -28.88
N VAL A 1125 -21.81 -31.73 -28.09
CA VAL A 1125 -20.34 -31.57 -27.95
C VAL A 1125 -19.71 -30.60 -28.98
N ASP A 1126 -19.28 -29.37 -28.65
CA ASP A 1126 -18.78 -28.72 -27.41
C ASP A 1126 -19.51 -27.38 -27.10
#